data_AF-A0A517M802-F1
#
_entry.id   AF-A0A517M802-F1
#
_cell.length_a   1.000
_cell.length_b   1.000
_cell.length_c   1.000
_cell.angle_alpha   90.00
_cell.angle_beta   90.00
_cell.angle_gamma   90.00
#
_symmetry.space_group_name_H-M   'P 1'
#
loop_
_entity.id
_entity.type
_entity.pdbx_description
1 polymer ?
#
loop_
_entity_poly.entity_id
_entity_poly.type
_entity_poly.pdbx_seq_one_letter_code
_entity_poly.pdbx_strand_id
1 'polypeptide(L)'
;MMKRLLCKNLAPRMLTVAWGKLKVLSLLGVVSGSMFCSVGFADPTETDVTASLDVHQACQHSGQLAAACAQIDNLLTPRMPLYQQAIATPEKLPINELGPVYAKAMQLQRYAALLVINAEPAGVDYQLRAQSHLKTVRDAFEAARTTERGKRQSDQARQRLEQQMPAIQKLGKELESLAARSQWSVAEAKYQAGIDSLYPLLGWLTGSSTRKYVQPLAITSKIDAALRPVRIEAAKQQLTAAIQAVAPDVGSLATDMETAVREVGDSGTCTIGGKTLSGPEAILVLVNRWHAMSVACARCRAIEWAAMTTGLRFPTPAGYGDARGETEDPGGRWLVAIDETRAYMHASLAQLIEADAKRVSAGEALALYRNYIDAIAQASQQLPPKDRYLIFDAALDSLVAKTGDAAATISGERAASRELLRWRGRVADAEAGRRQNEFVPLARAFRKQTAEEGGYRGFVPPIGTPQHSPRLRAALTETMPESATRLLGQNVSTAAARPFTIEGVQFVSRYDGEAFATVKASVDLEPFAESLRQDLRLSPDQAPWSWDAIAALNSTHGRAGGYGQHFAAVGGPIRAIRIRSMITGIAANPAIGNHLDCGEVPVRGAMDDFELGRVMLECEVEAQWVQHEYFVADVPKQ
;
A
#
# COMPACT_ATOMS: atom_id res chain seq x y z
N MET A 1 21.58 -59.29 -6.07
CA MET A 1 21.15 -60.55 -5.45
C MET A 1 22.17 -60.91 -4.35
N MET A 2 21.81 -60.76 -3.06
CA MET A 2 22.55 -61.19 -1.84
C MET A 2 23.98 -60.59 -1.64
N LYS A 3 24.45 -60.05 -0.52
CA LYS A 3 24.22 -60.12 0.95
C LYS A 3 24.70 -58.77 1.54
N ARG A 4 23.94 -58.07 2.40
CA ARG A 4 24.00 -58.03 3.89
C ARG A 4 25.39 -58.01 4.56
N LEU A 5 25.39 -57.32 5.72
CA LEU A 5 26.32 -57.31 6.87
C LEU A 5 27.43 -56.24 6.82
N LEU A 6 27.78 -55.52 7.88
CA LEU A 6 27.22 -55.27 9.22
C LEU A 6 28.13 -54.19 9.86
N CYS A 7 27.56 -53.39 10.77
CA CYS A 7 28.15 -52.68 11.91
C CYS A 7 29.66 -52.32 11.94
N LYS A 8 29.97 -51.07 12.34
CA LYS A 8 30.34 -50.74 13.75
C LYS A 8 30.77 -49.27 13.91
N ASN A 9 30.35 -48.74 15.05
CA ASN A 9 30.75 -47.48 15.69
C ASN A 9 32.26 -47.22 15.66
N LEU A 10 32.64 -45.95 15.62
CA LEU A 10 33.60 -45.29 16.54
C LEU A 10 33.71 -43.80 16.17
N ALA A 11 33.16 -42.93 17.01
CA ALA A 11 33.72 -41.59 17.23
C ALA A 11 35.00 -41.73 18.10
N PRO A 12 35.75 -40.67 18.48
CA PRO A 12 35.75 -39.25 18.10
C PRO A 12 37.18 -38.70 17.82
N ARG A 13 37.31 -37.42 17.43
CA ARG A 13 38.42 -36.48 17.78
C ARG A 13 38.26 -35.19 16.95
N MET A 14 37.82 -34.09 17.56
CA MET A 14 38.67 -33.00 18.09
C MET A 14 39.83 -32.62 17.15
N LEU A 15 39.69 -31.51 16.42
CA LEU A 15 40.40 -30.25 16.66
C LEU A 15 40.21 -29.30 15.46
N THR A 16 39.74 -28.09 15.78
CA THR A 16 40.16 -26.78 15.23
C THR A 16 40.98 -26.76 13.94
N VAL A 17 40.57 -25.93 12.98
CA VAL A 17 41.21 -24.64 12.67
C VAL A 17 40.48 -23.98 11.50
N ALA A 18 40.28 -22.67 11.64
CA ALA A 18 39.68 -21.75 10.68
C ALA A 18 40.65 -21.38 9.53
N TRP A 19 40.17 -20.54 8.61
CA TRP A 19 40.83 -19.94 7.43
C TRP A 19 40.75 -20.85 6.18
N GLY A 20 40.35 -20.41 4.98
CA GLY A 20 40.07 -19.09 4.46
C GLY A 20 40.38 -19.10 2.95
N LYS A 21 39.39 -18.70 2.14
CA LYS A 21 39.50 -17.97 0.84
C LYS A 21 40.06 -18.62 -0.45
N LEU A 22 39.35 -18.24 -1.53
CA LEU A 22 39.65 -18.17 -2.98
C LEU A 22 39.45 -19.43 -3.86
N LYS A 23 38.42 -19.44 -4.74
CA LYS A 23 38.40 -19.01 -6.19
C LYS A 23 39.13 -20.03 -7.09
N VAL A 24 38.66 -20.55 -8.24
CA VAL A 24 37.68 -20.15 -9.28
C VAL A 24 37.61 -21.29 -10.36
N LEU A 25 36.60 -21.25 -11.25
CA LEU A 25 36.35 -22.01 -12.52
C LEU A 25 35.70 -23.41 -12.36
N SER A 26 34.66 -23.81 -13.11
CA SER A 26 34.24 -23.45 -14.47
C SER A 26 32.77 -23.82 -14.80
N LEU A 27 32.10 -22.91 -15.52
CA LEU A 27 31.21 -23.04 -16.68
C LEU A 27 29.99 -24.01 -16.75
N LEU A 28 28.91 -23.39 -17.29
CA LEU A 28 27.84 -23.85 -18.21
C LEU A 28 26.44 -24.12 -17.62
N GLY A 29 25.51 -23.22 -17.97
CA GLY A 29 24.06 -23.37 -17.85
C GLY A 29 23.33 -22.03 -18.00
N VAL A 30 22.83 -21.75 -19.21
CA VAL A 30 22.18 -20.50 -19.62
C VAL A 30 20.65 -20.59 -19.45
N VAL A 31 20.08 -19.54 -18.83
CA VAL A 31 18.73 -18.95 -18.98
C VAL A 31 17.48 -19.73 -18.55
N SER A 32 16.87 -19.25 -17.47
CA SER A 32 15.45 -18.86 -17.26
C SER A 32 15.26 -18.71 -15.75
N GLY A 33 14.82 -17.61 -15.16
CA GLY A 33 13.66 -16.79 -15.48
C GLY A 33 12.87 -16.64 -14.18
N SER A 34 13.43 -15.90 -13.22
CA SER A 34 12.72 -15.50 -11.99
C SER A 34 13.47 -14.35 -11.32
N MET A 35 13.30 -13.15 -11.87
CA MET A 35 13.36 -11.93 -11.07
C MET A 35 12.20 -12.02 -10.08
N PHE A 36 12.47 -12.56 -8.90
CA PHE A 36 11.59 -12.32 -7.76
C PHE A 36 11.69 -10.83 -7.47
N CYS A 37 10.64 -10.10 -7.87
CA CYS A 37 10.29 -8.85 -7.23
C CYS A 37 10.44 -9.06 -5.72
N SER A 38 11.26 -8.25 -5.09
CA SER A 38 11.26 -8.10 -3.64
C SER A 38 9.86 -7.62 -3.26
N VAL A 39 8.98 -8.57 -2.95
CA VAL A 39 7.70 -8.32 -2.30
C VAL A 39 8.08 -7.82 -0.91
N GLY A 40 8.07 -6.50 -0.74
CA GLY A 40 8.14 -5.89 0.57
C GLY A 40 6.89 -6.29 1.33
N PHE A 41 6.97 -7.40 2.08
CA PHE A 41 6.04 -7.65 3.15
C PHE A 41 6.12 -6.46 4.11
N ALA A 42 4.98 -5.92 4.52
CA ALA A 42 4.93 -5.22 5.78
C ALA A 42 5.28 -6.25 6.85
N ASP A 43 6.41 -6.08 7.53
CA ASP A 43 6.70 -6.89 8.71
C ASP A 43 5.73 -6.44 9.81
N PRO A 44 4.78 -7.28 10.25
CA PRO A 44 3.84 -6.94 11.32
C PRO A 44 4.55 -6.68 12.67
N THR A 45 5.89 -6.76 12.73
CA THR A 45 6.71 -6.47 13.91
C THR A 45 7.36 -5.08 13.91
N GLU A 46 7.16 -4.24 12.89
CA GLU A 46 7.73 -2.89 12.87
C GLU A 46 6.95 -1.95 13.83
N THR A 47 7.39 -1.89 15.09
CA THR A 47 6.75 -1.14 16.18
C THR A 47 7.04 0.37 16.19
N ASP A 48 7.86 0.88 15.26
CA ASP A 48 8.21 2.30 15.22
C ASP A 48 7.11 3.13 14.55
N VAL A 49 6.22 3.68 15.38
CA VAL A 49 5.16 4.60 14.93
C VAL A 49 5.70 5.89 14.30
N THR A 50 6.99 6.19 14.47
CA THR A 50 7.66 7.36 13.91
C THR A 50 8.56 7.04 12.71
N ALA A 51 8.50 5.80 12.19
CA ALA A 51 9.20 5.42 10.97
C ALA A 51 8.84 6.37 9.82
N SER A 52 9.81 6.63 8.92
CA SER A 52 9.55 7.47 7.76
C SER A 52 8.55 6.83 6.81
N LEU A 53 7.91 7.63 5.96
CA LEU A 53 7.12 7.07 4.85
C LEU A 53 7.98 6.14 3.98
N ASP A 54 7.35 5.07 3.47
CA ASP A 54 8.00 4.11 2.58
C ASP A 54 8.33 4.72 1.20
N VAL A 55 9.17 4.04 0.43
CA VAL A 55 9.46 4.32 -0.98
C VAL A 55 8.70 3.33 -1.88
N HIS A 56 8.21 3.78 -3.05
CA HIS A 56 7.60 2.88 -4.03
C HIS A 56 8.65 2.19 -4.91
N GLN A 57 9.89 2.71 -4.94
CA GLN A 57 11.04 2.12 -5.64
C GLN A 57 10.86 1.96 -7.15
N ALA A 58 9.96 2.74 -7.75
CA ALA A 58 9.77 2.73 -9.21
C ALA A 58 10.95 3.41 -9.92
N CYS A 59 11.68 4.29 -9.22
CA CYS A 59 12.92 4.86 -9.69
C CYS A 59 14.12 4.12 -9.11
N GLN A 60 15.10 3.82 -9.97
CA GLN A 60 16.39 3.26 -9.61
C GLN A 60 17.07 4.11 -8.55
N HIS A 61 17.76 3.44 -7.61
CA HIS A 61 18.49 4.05 -6.50
C HIS A 61 17.65 4.78 -5.43
N SER A 62 16.33 4.93 -5.58
CA SER A 62 15.47 5.54 -4.54
C SER A 62 15.59 4.84 -3.19
N GLY A 63 15.66 3.49 -3.17
CA GLY A 63 15.85 2.73 -1.93
C GLY A 63 17.21 3.00 -1.24
N GLN A 64 18.29 3.14 -2.02
CA GLN A 64 19.61 3.48 -1.48
C GLN A 64 19.64 4.91 -0.91
N LEU A 65 18.99 5.84 -1.60
CA LEU A 65 18.87 7.23 -1.18
C LEU A 65 18.02 7.36 0.10
N ALA A 66 16.89 6.64 0.19
CA ALA A 66 16.07 6.59 1.39
C ALA A 66 16.81 5.98 2.58
N ALA A 67 17.59 4.91 2.37
CA ALA A 67 18.45 4.35 3.41
C ALA A 67 19.52 5.35 3.89
N ALA A 68 20.09 6.15 2.99
CA ALA A 68 21.03 7.21 3.37
C ALA A 68 20.33 8.32 4.19
N CYS A 69 19.10 8.70 3.83
CA CYS A 69 18.28 9.61 4.64
C CYS A 69 18.02 9.05 6.03
N ALA A 70 17.57 7.79 6.14
CA ALA A 70 17.30 7.11 7.40
C ALA A 70 18.52 7.06 8.32
N GLN A 71 19.70 6.73 7.76
CA GLN A 71 20.95 6.73 8.51
C GLN A 71 21.29 8.11 9.09
N ILE A 72 21.09 9.18 8.31
CA ILE A 72 21.33 10.53 8.79
C ILE A 72 20.28 10.92 9.85
N ASP A 73 19.01 10.62 9.62
CA ASP A 73 17.93 10.94 10.57
C ASP A 73 18.12 10.23 11.92
N ASN A 74 18.49 8.94 11.90
CA ASN A 74 18.82 8.17 13.11
C ASN A 74 20.00 8.76 13.90
N LEU A 75 20.91 9.46 13.23
CA LEU A 75 21.97 10.21 13.90
C LEU A 75 21.47 11.54 14.47
N LEU A 76 20.53 12.21 13.82
CA LEU A 76 20.07 13.56 14.20
C LEU A 76 18.99 13.52 15.30
N THR A 77 17.99 12.65 15.16
CA THR A 77 16.78 12.61 15.99
C THR A 77 17.07 12.52 17.49
N PRO A 78 17.96 11.64 17.99
CA PRO A 78 18.26 11.57 19.43
C PRO A 78 18.92 12.84 20.01
N ARG A 79 19.53 13.67 19.15
CA ARG A 79 20.26 14.89 19.57
C ARG A 79 19.34 16.11 19.70
N MET A 80 18.21 16.13 18.99
CA MET A 80 17.33 17.31 18.95
C MET A 80 16.75 17.68 20.32
N PRO A 81 16.23 16.74 21.13
CA PRO A 81 15.72 17.08 22.47
C PRO A 81 16.80 17.65 23.39
N LEU A 82 18.04 17.15 23.28
CA LEU A 82 19.18 17.65 24.05
C LEU A 82 19.49 19.12 23.71
N TYR A 83 19.46 19.46 22.42
CA TYR A 83 19.63 20.84 21.99
C TYR A 83 18.48 21.73 22.45
N GLN A 84 17.24 21.30 22.26
CA GLN A 84 16.04 22.06 22.67
C GLN A 84 16.06 22.39 24.17
N GLN A 85 16.41 21.41 25.01
CA GLN A 85 16.53 21.62 26.45
C GLN A 85 17.69 22.55 26.82
N ALA A 86 18.84 22.38 26.16
CA ALA A 86 20.04 23.15 26.46
C ALA A 86 20.02 24.60 25.92
N ILE A 87 19.08 24.97 25.04
CA ILE A 87 18.90 26.37 24.61
C ILE A 87 18.59 27.29 25.79
N ALA A 88 17.87 26.81 26.81
CA ALA A 88 17.58 27.59 28.03
C ALA A 88 18.79 27.74 28.97
N THR A 89 19.81 26.88 28.81
CA THR A 89 21.08 26.94 29.56
C THR A 89 22.26 26.78 28.59
N PRO A 90 22.56 27.81 27.77
CA PRO A 90 23.46 27.70 26.63
C PRO A 90 24.86 27.18 26.97
N GLU A 91 25.33 27.34 28.20
CA GLU A 91 26.63 26.85 28.68
C GLU A 91 26.75 25.32 28.63
N LYS A 92 25.63 24.60 28.67
CA LYS A 92 25.57 23.14 28.62
C LYS A 92 25.48 22.58 27.19
N LEU A 93 25.38 23.44 26.17
CA LEU A 93 25.28 22.97 24.78
C LEU A 93 26.55 22.21 24.36
N PRO A 94 26.42 21.05 23.68
CA PRO A 94 27.56 20.32 23.15
C PRO A 94 28.10 21.01 21.88
N ILE A 95 28.75 22.15 22.11
CA ILE A 95 29.25 23.09 21.09
C ILE A 95 30.09 22.40 20.00
N ASN A 96 30.88 21.38 20.36
CA ASN A 96 31.75 20.70 19.39
C ASN A 96 30.97 19.84 18.37
N GLU A 97 29.72 19.46 18.67
CA GLU A 97 28.87 18.63 17.81
C GLU A 97 27.96 19.45 16.88
N LEU A 98 27.70 20.72 17.19
CA LEU A 98 26.76 21.56 16.44
C LEU A 98 27.12 21.67 14.95
N GLY A 99 28.41 21.87 14.63
CA GLY A 99 28.90 21.95 13.25
C GLY A 99 28.66 20.66 12.45
N PRO A 100 29.18 19.50 12.90
CA PRO A 100 28.92 18.21 12.26
C PRO A 100 27.43 17.88 12.10
N VAL A 101 26.61 18.17 13.12
CA VAL A 101 25.16 17.94 13.09
C VAL A 101 24.48 18.84 12.05
N TYR A 102 24.86 20.12 11.98
CA TYR A 102 24.35 21.03 10.95
C TYR A 102 24.67 20.54 9.53
N ALA A 103 25.90 20.09 9.29
CA ALA A 103 26.29 19.53 7.99
C ALA A 103 25.45 18.30 7.62
N LYS A 104 25.18 17.41 8.58
CA LYS A 104 24.32 16.25 8.38
C LYS A 104 22.86 16.63 8.11
N ALA A 105 22.32 17.62 8.81
CA ALA A 105 20.96 18.12 8.55
C ALA A 105 20.83 18.75 7.14
N MET A 106 21.84 19.49 6.68
CA MET A 106 21.91 20.00 5.30
C MET A 106 22.01 18.86 4.27
N GLN A 107 22.80 17.82 4.56
CA GLN A 107 22.91 16.62 3.72
C GLN A 107 21.55 15.89 3.60
N LEU A 108 20.84 15.73 4.71
CA LEU A 108 19.48 15.14 4.73
C LEU A 108 18.52 15.96 3.85
N GLN A 109 18.51 17.29 3.98
CA GLN A 109 17.67 18.17 3.17
C GLN A 109 17.91 17.96 1.67
N ARG A 110 19.18 17.82 1.26
CA ARG A 110 19.56 17.59 -0.13
C ARG A 110 19.10 16.22 -0.65
N TYR A 111 19.32 15.15 0.12
CA TYR A 111 18.89 13.81 -0.27
C TYR A 111 17.36 13.67 -0.31
N ALA A 112 16.66 14.30 0.63
CA ALA A 112 15.21 14.35 0.63
C ALA A 112 14.66 15.08 -0.61
N ALA A 113 15.30 16.17 -1.05
CA ALA A 113 14.93 16.84 -2.30
C ALA A 113 15.14 15.97 -3.56
N LEU A 114 16.18 15.14 -3.59
CA LEU A 114 16.39 14.17 -4.67
C LEU A 114 15.31 13.07 -4.67
N LEU A 115 14.88 12.58 -3.50
CA LEU A 115 13.73 11.66 -3.39
C LEU A 115 12.45 12.28 -3.95
N VAL A 116 12.17 13.54 -3.63
CA VAL A 116 11.01 14.27 -4.18
C VAL A 116 11.08 14.42 -5.70
N ILE A 117 12.27 14.66 -6.26
CA ILE A 117 12.46 14.69 -7.73
C ILE A 117 12.15 13.33 -8.36
N ASN A 118 12.47 12.23 -7.66
CA ASN A 118 12.13 10.86 -8.06
C ASN A 118 10.66 10.49 -7.76
N ALA A 119 9.83 11.45 -7.35
CA ALA A 119 8.44 11.26 -6.95
C ALA A 119 8.22 10.32 -5.75
N GLU A 120 9.23 10.17 -4.88
CA GLU A 120 9.15 9.27 -3.73
C GLU A 120 8.52 9.99 -2.51
N PRO A 121 7.42 9.45 -1.93
CA PRO A 121 6.75 10.02 -0.76
C PRO A 121 7.65 10.18 0.47
N ALA A 122 8.56 9.23 0.70
CA ALA A 122 9.59 9.31 1.75
C ALA A 122 10.35 10.65 1.73
N GLY A 123 10.57 11.22 0.54
CA GLY A 123 11.26 12.50 0.38
C GLY A 123 10.55 13.66 1.10
N VAL A 124 9.21 13.67 1.15
CA VAL A 124 8.44 14.73 1.81
C VAL A 124 8.63 14.67 3.33
N ASP A 125 8.53 13.49 3.94
CA ASP A 125 8.76 13.34 5.38
C ASP A 125 10.20 13.72 5.74
N TYR A 126 11.20 13.24 4.99
CA TYR A 126 12.59 13.62 5.23
C TYR A 126 12.87 15.10 5.01
N GLN A 127 12.15 15.78 4.10
CA GLN A 127 12.25 17.24 3.95
C GLN A 127 11.72 17.94 5.21
N LEU A 128 10.59 17.50 5.75
CA LEU A 128 10.02 18.05 6.99
C LEU A 128 10.93 17.78 8.19
N ARG A 129 11.48 16.56 8.31
CA ARG A 129 12.49 16.22 9.34
C ARG A 129 13.72 17.10 9.23
N ALA A 130 14.28 17.25 8.03
CA ALA A 130 15.45 18.10 7.81
C ALA A 130 15.17 19.57 8.19
N GLN A 131 13.98 20.10 7.86
CA GLN A 131 13.57 21.44 8.27
C GLN A 131 13.51 21.59 9.79
N SER A 132 12.92 20.61 10.48
CA SER A 132 12.84 20.59 11.95
C SER A 132 14.22 20.52 12.61
N HIS A 133 15.08 19.62 12.13
CA HIS A 133 16.46 19.50 12.60
C HIS A 133 17.24 20.79 12.39
N LEU A 134 17.16 21.38 11.19
CA LEU A 134 17.85 22.62 10.86
C LEU A 134 17.36 23.80 11.72
N LYS A 135 16.06 23.89 12.01
CA LYS A 135 15.52 24.91 12.91
C LYS A 135 16.14 24.77 14.30
N THR A 136 16.02 23.58 14.90
CA THR A 136 16.57 23.30 16.25
C THR A 136 18.07 23.59 16.34
N VAL A 137 18.84 23.19 15.33
CA VAL A 137 20.30 23.40 15.32
C VAL A 137 20.67 24.86 15.13
N ARG A 138 19.90 25.63 14.34
CA ARG A 138 20.11 27.09 14.19
C ARG A 138 19.83 27.83 15.49
N ASP A 139 18.74 27.48 16.18
CA ASP A 139 18.39 28.05 17.48
C ASP A 139 19.50 27.72 18.51
N ALA A 140 20.07 26.51 18.46
CA ALA A 140 21.21 26.13 19.29
C ALA A 140 22.49 26.91 18.96
N PHE A 141 22.78 27.23 17.69
CA PHE A 141 23.88 28.13 17.33
C PHE A 141 23.65 29.57 17.81
N GLU A 142 22.41 30.06 17.75
CA GLU A 142 22.04 31.38 18.29
C GLU A 142 22.30 31.44 19.79
N ALA A 143 21.78 30.46 20.54
CA ALA A 143 22.03 30.34 21.97
C ALA A 143 23.54 30.21 22.29
N ALA A 144 24.25 29.31 21.62
CA ALA A 144 25.68 29.08 21.88
C ALA A 144 26.52 30.35 21.71
N ARG A 145 26.22 31.18 20.71
CA ARG A 145 26.94 32.44 20.42
C ARG A 145 26.83 33.50 21.52
N THR A 146 25.86 33.36 22.43
CA THR A 146 25.77 34.25 23.61
C THR A 146 26.85 33.94 24.65
N THR A 147 27.37 32.71 24.66
CA THR A 147 28.39 32.24 25.61
C THR A 147 29.81 32.60 25.14
N GLU A 148 30.74 32.71 26.09
CA GLU A 148 32.16 32.95 25.79
C GLU A 148 32.78 31.82 24.95
N ARG A 149 32.42 30.55 25.25
CA ARG A 149 32.89 29.39 24.47
C ARG A 149 32.37 29.42 23.02
N GLY A 150 31.12 29.79 22.82
CA GLY A 150 30.54 29.92 21.49
C GLY A 150 31.12 31.09 20.70
N LYS A 151 31.38 32.24 21.33
CA LYS A 151 32.09 33.36 20.69
C LYS A 151 33.46 32.95 20.17
N ARG A 152 34.25 32.26 21.00
CA ARG A 152 35.57 31.71 20.60
C ARG A 152 35.44 30.74 19.42
N GLN A 153 34.42 29.88 19.41
CA GLN A 153 34.21 28.97 18.28
C GLN A 153 33.78 29.72 17.01
N SER A 154 32.94 30.74 17.12
CA SER A 154 32.60 31.60 15.97
C SER A 154 33.83 32.30 15.38
N ASP A 155 34.74 32.79 16.22
CA ASP A 155 35.98 33.42 15.77
C ASP A 155 36.93 32.39 15.12
N GLN A 156 37.07 31.20 15.70
CA GLN A 156 37.84 30.11 15.10
C GLN A 156 37.26 29.65 13.76
N ALA A 157 35.93 29.52 13.66
CA ALA A 157 35.25 29.16 12.43
C ALA A 157 35.47 30.24 11.35
N ARG A 158 35.39 31.52 11.72
CA ARG A 158 35.67 32.64 10.81
C ARG A 158 37.11 32.61 10.31
N GLN A 159 38.09 32.44 11.21
CA GLN A 159 39.50 32.38 10.85
C GLN A 159 39.80 31.20 9.92
N ARG A 160 39.24 30.01 10.20
CA ARG A 160 39.39 28.83 9.33
C ARG A 160 38.77 29.04 7.96
N LEU A 161 37.58 29.64 7.88
CA LEU A 161 36.95 29.96 6.61
C LEU A 161 37.74 31.02 5.82
N GLU A 162 38.37 31.99 6.51
CA GLU A 162 39.26 32.96 5.87
C GLU A 162 40.53 32.30 5.31
N GLN A 163 41.13 31.37 6.05
CA GLN A 163 42.25 30.56 5.57
C GLN A 163 41.85 29.67 4.38
N GLN A 164 40.62 29.15 4.36
CA GLN A 164 40.10 28.34 3.26
C GLN A 164 39.61 29.15 2.06
N MET A 165 39.52 30.49 2.17
CA MET A 165 38.98 31.35 1.12
C MET A 165 39.66 31.15 -0.27
N PRO A 166 41.00 31.04 -0.38
CA PRO A 166 41.64 30.78 -1.67
C PRO A 166 41.21 29.43 -2.28
N ALA A 167 41.03 28.40 -1.45
CA ALA A 167 40.55 27.09 -1.90
C ALA A 167 39.07 27.14 -2.33
N ILE A 168 38.23 27.89 -1.60
CA ILE A 168 36.82 28.12 -1.94
C ILE A 168 36.71 28.86 -3.29
N GLN A 169 37.51 29.90 -3.51
CA GLN A 169 37.56 30.63 -4.78
C GLN A 169 38.07 29.76 -5.93
N LYS A 170 39.08 28.93 -5.67
CA LYS A 170 39.58 27.97 -6.66
C LYS A 170 38.50 26.96 -7.04
N LEU A 171 37.77 26.42 -6.06
CA LEU A 171 36.64 25.52 -6.30
C LEU A 171 35.55 26.24 -7.13
N GLY A 172 35.20 27.48 -6.79
CA GLY A 172 34.25 28.29 -7.56
C GLY A 172 34.63 28.39 -9.04
N LYS A 173 35.89 28.76 -9.33
CA LYS A 173 36.41 28.82 -10.72
C LYS A 173 36.43 27.46 -11.41
N GLU A 174 36.73 26.39 -10.69
CA GLU A 174 36.68 25.03 -11.23
C GLU A 174 35.24 24.63 -11.59
N LEU A 175 34.27 24.93 -10.72
CA LEU A 175 32.85 24.70 -10.99
C LEU A 175 32.36 25.52 -12.18
N GLU A 176 32.77 26.79 -12.31
CA GLU A 176 32.49 27.61 -13.49
C GLU A 176 33.09 27.01 -14.77
N SER A 177 34.32 26.49 -14.71
CA SER A 177 34.96 25.82 -15.84
C SER A 177 34.23 24.53 -16.24
N LEU A 178 33.80 23.72 -15.27
CA LEU A 178 33.02 22.51 -15.51
C LEU A 178 31.64 22.84 -16.09
N ALA A 179 30.98 23.87 -15.57
CA ALA A 179 29.71 24.39 -16.08
C ALA A 179 29.84 24.89 -17.53
N ALA A 180 30.92 25.62 -17.85
CA ALA A 180 31.19 26.09 -19.22
C ALA A 180 31.42 24.93 -20.21
N ARG A 181 31.83 23.76 -19.72
CA ARG A 181 31.99 22.53 -20.50
C ARG A 181 30.76 21.61 -20.44
N SER A 182 29.66 22.07 -19.85
CA SER A 182 28.44 21.27 -19.62
C SER A 182 28.67 19.97 -18.83
N GLN A 183 29.72 19.90 -18.02
CA GLN A 183 30.04 18.74 -17.18
C GLN A 183 29.28 18.80 -15.84
N TRP A 184 27.95 18.89 -15.92
CA TRP A 184 27.07 19.22 -14.79
C TRP A 184 27.15 18.23 -13.62
N SER A 185 27.12 16.92 -13.88
CA SER A 185 27.18 15.90 -12.82
C SER A 185 28.52 15.91 -12.07
N VAL A 186 29.62 16.20 -12.77
CA VAL A 186 30.96 16.32 -12.16
C VAL A 186 31.05 17.60 -11.33
N ALA A 187 30.49 18.71 -11.84
CA ALA A 187 30.40 19.96 -11.11
C ALA A 187 29.60 19.79 -9.82
N GLU A 188 28.45 19.12 -9.87
CA GLU A 188 27.64 18.86 -8.69
C GLU A 188 28.38 18.01 -7.64
N ALA A 189 29.01 16.90 -8.04
CA ALA A 189 29.76 16.05 -7.10
C ALA A 189 30.89 16.84 -6.39
N LYS A 190 31.61 17.68 -7.13
CA LYS A 190 32.63 18.58 -6.56
C LYS A 190 32.04 19.66 -5.66
N TYR A 191 30.93 20.26 -6.07
CA TYR A 191 30.23 21.25 -5.25
C TYR A 191 29.76 20.63 -3.93
N GLN A 192 29.12 19.46 -3.97
CA GLN A 192 28.64 18.75 -2.78
C GLN A 192 29.79 18.40 -1.83
N ALA A 193 30.90 17.84 -2.33
CA ALA A 193 32.07 17.55 -1.51
C ALA A 193 32.67 18.83 -0.89
N GLY A 194 32.73 19.92 -1.66
CA GLY A 194 33.22 21.21 -1.18
C GLY A 194 32.32 21.81 -0.11
N ILE A 195 31.02 21.97 -0.37
CA ILE A 195 30.09 22.62 0.55
C ILE A 195 29.87 21.81 1.84
N ASP A 196 29.89 20.48 1.77
CA ASP A 196 29.76 19.60 2.94
C ASP A 196 30.92 19.79 3.92
N SER A 197 32.12 20.12 3.42
CA SER A 197 33.27 20.46 4.27
C SER A 197 33.16 21.84 4.94
N LEU A 198 32.36 22.75 4.36
CA LEU A 198 32.18 24.12 4.85
C LEU A 198 31.03 24.23 5.87
N TYR A 199 29.96 23.44 5.72
CA TYR A 199 28.80 23.51 6.61
C TYR A 199 29.11 23.50 8.11
N PRO A 200 30.04 22.66 8.63
CA PRO A 200 30.37 22.67 10.05
C PRO A 200 30.88 24.01 10.56
N LEU A 201 31.47 24.83 9.70
CA LEU A 201 31.97 26.16 10.01
C LEU A 201 30.89 27.22 9.76
N LEU A 202 30.14 27.10 8.66
CA LEU A 202 29.13 28.08 8.25
C LEU A 202 28.01 28.27 9.28
N GLY A 203 27.64 27.21 10.01
CA GLY A 203 26.62 27.30 11.07
C GLY A 203 26.96 28.27 12.21
N TRP A 204 28.25 28.55 12.43
CA TRP A 204 28.72 29.47 13.48
C TRP A 204 28.61 30.96 13.13
N LEU A 205 28.22 31.29 11.90
CA LEU A 205 28.14 32.66 11.41
C LEU A 205 26.68 33.09 11.20
N THR A 206 26.42 34.39 11.27
CA THR A 206 25.13 34.95 10.85
C THR A 206 24.94 34.78 9.34
N GLY A 207 23.69 34.73 8.87
CA GLY A 207 23.38 34.62 7.44
C GLY A 207 23.99 35.74 6.57
N SER A 208 24.17 36.95 7.11
CA SER A 208 24.87 38.03 6.42
C SER A 208 26.38 37.76 6.29
N SER A 209 26.98 37.15 7.31
CA SER A 209 28.41 36.85 7.36
C SER A 209 28.80 35.61 6.52
N THR A 210 27.89 34.66 6.33
CA THR A 210 28.15 33.48 5.48
C THR A 210 28.22 33.82 3.99
N ARG A 211 27.55 34.90 3.56
CA ARG A 211 27.47 35.30 2.14
C ARG A 211 28.84 35.40 1.48
N LYS A 212 29.85 35.97 2.14
CA LYS A 212 31.20 36.12 1.57
C LYS A 212 31.88 34.78 1.21
N TYR A 213 31.53 33.71 1.92
CA TYR A 213 32.10 32.37 1.71
C TYR A 213 31.29 31.52 0.74
N VAL A 214 29.99 31.77 0.64
CA VAL A 214 29.09 31.02 -0.27
C VAL A 214 29.02 31.68 -1.65
N GLN A 215 29.24 32.99 -1.76
CA GLN A 215 29.19 33.74 -3.02
C GLN A 215 30.12 33.17 -4.12
N PRO A 216 31.37 32.74 -3.85
CA PRO A 216 32.20 32.09 -4.87
C PRO A 216 31.61 30.77 -5.40
N LEU A 217 30.66 30.17 -4.68
CA LEU A 217 29.97 28.94 -5.06
C LEU A 217 28.54 29.21 -5.59
N ALA A 218 28.21 30.46 -5.91
CA ALA A 218 26.88 30.87 -6.39
C ALA A 218 26.47 30.18 -7.71
N ILE A 219 27.42 29.57 -8.43
CA ILE A 219 27.18 28.75 -9.62
C ILE A 219 26.27 27.54 -9.35
N THR A 220 26.08 27.13 -8.09
CA THR A 220 25.18 26.02 -7.70
C THR A 220 23.77 26.17 -8.27
N SER A 221 23.22 27.38 -8.33
CA SER A 221 21.87 27.58 -8.89
C SER A 221 21.81 27.25 -10.38
N LYS A 222 22.90 27.46 -11.13
CA LYS A 222 23.01 27.05 -12.53
C LYS A 222 23.18 25.53 -12.67
N ILE A 223 23.94 24.90 -11.76
CA ILE A 223 24.10 23.44 -11.72
C ILE A 223 22.73 22.79 -11.48
N ASP A 224 21.99 23.26 -10.48
CA ASP A 224 20.65 22.76 -10.14
C ASP A 224 19.66 23.00 -11.29
N ALA A 225 19.66 24.19 -11.89
CA ALA A 225 18.81 24.50 -13.03
C ALA A 225 19.10 23.62 -14.27
N ALA A 226 20.36 23.24 -14.49
CA ALA A 226 20.75 22.36 -15.59
C ALA A 226 20.41 20.88 -15.33
N LEU A 227 20.62 20.38 -14.11
CA LEU A 227 20.40 18.97 -13.77
C LEU A 227 18.95 18.63 -13.46
N ARG A 228 18.16 19.58 -12.93
CA ARG A 228 16.78 19.32 -12.51
C ARG A 228 15.90 18.80 -13.66
N PRO A 229 15.87 19.40 -14.87
CA PRO A 229 15.09 18.87 -15.99
C PRO A 229 15.54 17.47 -16.40
N VAL A 230 16.85 17.20 -16.42
CA VAL A 230 17.41 15.88 -16.77
C VAL A 230 16.95 14.81 -15.79
N ARG A 231 16.95 15.11 -14.48
CA ARG A 231 16.49 14.19 -13.44
C ARG A 231 15.00 13.94 -13.49
N ILE A 232 14.21 15.01 -13.68
CA ILE A 232 12.76 14.90 -13.84
C ILE A 232 12.44 14.00 -15.05
N GLU A 233 13.12 14.18 -16.17
CA GLU A 233 12.91 13.36 -17.36
C GLU A 233 13.32 11.90 -17.13
N ALA A 234 14.45 11.66 -16.45
CA ALA A 234 14.85 10.31 -16.06
C ALA A 234 13.84 9.64 -15.12
N ALA A 235 13.27 10.37 -14.15
CA ALA A 235 12.23 9.88 -13.26
C ALA A 235 10.94 9.56 -14.04
N LYS A 236 10.52 10.44 -14.95
CA LYS A 236 9.38 10.22 -15.85
C LYS A 236 9.51 8.94 -16.67
N GLN A 237 10.66 8.70 -17.27
CA GLN A 237 10.93 7.49 -18.04
C GLN A 237 10.84 6.23 -17.19
N GLN A 238 11.42 6.26 -15.99
CA GLN A 238 11.40 5.13 -15.06
C GLN A 238 9.99 4.85 -14.51
N LEU A 239 9.24 5.89 -14.16
CA LEU A 239 7.85 5.77 -13.71
C LEU A 239 6.96 5.23 -14.84
N THR A 240 7.17 5.68 -16.08
CA THR A 240 6.46 5.16 -17.26
C THR A 240 6.76 3.68 -17.48
N ALA A 241 8.03 3.28 -17.39
CA ALA A 241 8.44 1.88 -17.50
C ALA A 241 7.86 1.03 -16.35
N ALA A 242 7.82 1.55 -15.12
CA ALA A 242 7.21 0.88 -13.98
C ALA A 242 5.70 0.66 -14.19
N ILE A 243 4.97 1.66 -14.68
CA ILE A 243 3.55 1.52 -15.02
C ILE A 243 3.36 0.45 -16.10
N GLN A 244 4.17 0.46 -17.17
CA GLN A 244 4.10 -0.55 -18.23
C GLN A 244 4.38 -1.97 -17.72
N ALA A 245 5.29 -2.13 -16.75
CA ALA A 245 5.63 -3.43 -16.18
C ALA A 245 4.50 -4.06 -15.35
N VAL A 246 3.61 -3.24 -14.77
CA VAL A 246 2.48 -3.71 -13.96
C VAL A 246 1.12 -3.53 -14.67
N ALA A 247 1.10 -2.93 -15.85
CA ALA A 247 -0.11 -2.69 -16.63
C ALA A 247 -0.83 -4.03 -16.92
N PRO A 248 -2.12 -4.16 -16.57
CA PRO A 248 -2.86 -5.36 -16.90
C PRO A 248 -3.14 -5.42 -18.41
N ASP A 249 -3.13 -6.64 -18.95
CA ASP A 249 -3.61 -6.93 -20.29
C ASP A 249 -5.13 -7.13 -20.26
N VAL A 250 -5.85 -6.00 -20.39
CA VAL A 250 -7.31 -5.96 -20.42
C VAL A 250 -7.85 -6.71 -21.66
N GLY A 251 -7.16 -6.61 -22.79
CA GLY A 251 -7.57 -7.26 -24.04
C GLY A 251 -7.48 -8.78 -23.97
N SER A 252 -6.46 -9.31 -23.29
CA SER A 252 -6.34 -10.76 -23.03
C SER A 252 -7.49 -11.26 -22.17
N LEU A 253 -7.88 -10.56 -21.09
CA LEU A 253 -9.00 -11.00 -20.25
C LEU A 253 -10.31 -11.09 -21.04
N ALA A 254 -10.60 -10.09 -21.87
CA ALA A 254 -11.77 -10.13 -22.75
C ALA A 254 -11.70 -11.29 -23.76
N THR A 255 -10.55 -11.48 -24.41
CA THR A 255 -10.34 -12.58 -25.37
C THR A 255 -10.50 -13.96 -24.71
N ASP A 256 -9.95 -14.14 -23.52
CA ASP A 256 -10.06 -15.39 -22.76
C ASP A 256 -11.49 -15.68 -22.35
N MET A 257 -12.25 -14.63 -22.02
CA MET A 257 -13.68 -14.73 -21.70
C MET A 257 -14.51 -15.12 -22.94
N GLU A 258 -14.35 -14.43 -24.06
CA GLU A 258 -14.98 -14.78 -25.34
C GLU A 258 -14.67 -16.22 -25.77
N THR A 259 -13.40 -16.60 -25.63
CA THR A 259 -12.93 -17.96 -25.94
C THR A 259 -13.57 -18.98 -25.00
N ALA A 260 -13.66 -18.69 -23.70
CA ALA A 260 -14.30 -19.56 -22.73
C ALA A 260 -15.79 -19.76 -23.04
N VAL A 261 -16.54 -18.68 -23.31
CA VAL A 261 -17.96 -18.75 -23.68
C VAL A 261 -18.16 -19.66 -24.91
N ARG A 262 -17.34 -19.48 -25.95
CA ARG A 262 -17.40 -20.28 -27.18
C ARG A 262 -17.03 -21.75 -26.93
N GLU A 263 -15.85 -22.01 -26.37
CA GLU A 263 -15.33 -23.38 -26.21
C GLU A 263 -16.13 -24.22 -25.22
N VAL A 264 -16.59 -23.61 -24.12
CA VAL A 264 -17.50 -24.27 -23.18
C VAL A 264 -18.85 -24.54 -23.84
N GLY A 265 -19.37 -23.61 -24.64
CA GLY A 265 -20.57 -23.82 -25.45
C GLY A 265 -20.44 -24.98 -26.44
N ASP A 266 -19.27 -25.16 -27.04
CA ASP A 266 -19.02 -26.20 -28.04
C ASP A 266 -18.73 -27.58 -27.39
N SER A 267 -17.95 -27.61 -26.32
CA SER A 267 -17.32 -28.84 -25.80
C SER A 267 -17.49 -29.07 -24.29
N GLY A 268 -18.02 -28.10 -23.55
CA GLY A 268 -18.12 -28.13 -22.08
C GLY A 268 -16.81 -27.81 -21.35
N THR A 269 -15.73 -27.55 -22.10
CA THR A 269 -14.43 -27.18 -21.56
C THR A 269 -13.79 -26.06 -22.37
N CYS A 270 -12.89 -25.29 -21.75
CA CYS A 270 -12.07 -24.30 -22.43
C CYS A 270 -10.61 -24.39 -21.97
N THR A 271 -9.70 -23.81 -22.73
CA THR A 271 -8.30 -23.70 -22.31
C THR A 271 -7.95 -22.27 -21.89
N ILE A 272 -7.64 -22.05 -20.61
CA ILE A 272 -7.18 -20.75 -20.09
C ILE A 272 -5.82 -20.94 -19.45
N GLY A 273 -4.82 -20.16 -19.88
CA GLY A 273 -3.46 -20.26 -19.34
C GLY A 273 -2.82 -21.64 -19.51
N GLY A 274 -3.15 -22.35 -20.59
CA GLY A 274 -2.67 -23.71 -20.88
C GLY A 274 -3.30 -24.82 -20.05
N LYS A 275 -4.31 -24.51 -19.23
CA LYS A 275 -5.09 -25.51 -18.47
C LYS A 275 -6.45 -25.70 -19.10
N THR A 276 -6.85 -26.96 -19.30
CA THR A 276 -8.22 -27.31 -19.66
C THR A 276 -9.09 -27.23 -18.42
N LEU A 277 -10.17 -26.44 -18.51
CA LEU A 277 -11.09 -26.14 -17.42
C LEU A 277 -12.51 -26.43 -17.89
N SER A 278 -13.35 -26.96 -17.02
CA SER A 278 -14.80 -26.97 -17.21
C SER A 278 -15.38 -25.55 -17.09
N GLY A 279 -16.61 -25.34 -17.56
CA GLY A 279 -17.30 -24.06 -17.41
C GLY A 279 -17.32 -23.50 -15.97
N PRO A 280 -17.68 -24.29 -14.94
CA PRO A 280 -17.61 -23.87 -13.54
C PRO A 280 -16.18 -23.47 -13.10
N GLU A 281 -15.17 -24.24 -13.47
CA GLU A 281 -13.77 -23.91 -13.15
C GLU A 281 -13.29 -22.64 -13.88
N ALA A 282 -13.77 -22.41 -15.10
CA ALA A 282 -13.49 -21.21 -15.87
C ALA A 282 -14.02 -19.95 -15.17
N ILE A 283 -15.22 -19.98 -14.57
CA ILE A 283 -15.75 -18.86 -13.76
C ILE A 283 -14.76 -18.46 -12.67
N LEU A 284 -14.27 -19.43 -11.89
CA LEU A 284 -13.33 -19.16 -10.81
C LEU A 284 -12.04 -18.51 -11.33
N VAL A 285 -11.48 -19.05 -12.42
CA VAL A 285 -10.24 -18.53 -13.00
C VAL A 285 -10.44 -17.12 -13.57
N LEU A 286 -11.54 -16.87 -14.26
CA LEU A 286 -11.85 -15.58 -14.89
C LEU A 286 -12.12 -14.48 -13.85
N VAL A 287 -12.85 -14.80 -12.77
CA VAL A 287 -13.08 -13.85 -11.66
C VAL A 287 -11.77 -13.53 -10.94
N ASN A 288 -10.92 -14.52 -10.66
CA ASN A 288 -9.59 -14.29 -10.08
C ASN A 288 -8.70 -13.40 -10.97
N ARG A 289 -8.73 -13.62 -12.30
CA ARG A 289 -8.00 -12.77 -13.25
C ARG A 289 -8.54 -11.36 -13.31
N TRP A 290 -9.87 -11.19 -13.21
CA TRP A 290 -10.49 -9.87 -13.16
C TRP A 290 -10.15 -9.13 -11.86
N HIS A 291 -10.11 -9.81 -10.71
CA HIS A 291 -9.60 -9.25 -9.47
C HIS A 291 -8.13 -8.82 -9.62
N ALA A 292 -7.26 -9.70 -10.14
CA ALA A 292 -5.85 -9.38 -10.37
C ALA A 292 -5.67 -8.18 -11.31
N MET A 293 -6.51 -8.06 -12.35
CA MET A 293 -6.55 -6.89 -13.23
C MET A 293 -6.93 -5.62 -12.47
N SER A 294 -7.92 -5.68 -11.58
CA SER A 294 -8.37 -4.53 -10.77
C SER A 294 -7.24 -4.06 -9.84
N VAL A 295 -6.52 -4.99 -9.21
CA VAL A 295 -5.34 -4.70 -8.39
C VAL A 295 -4.22 -4.07 -9.22
N ALA A 296 -3.95 -4.61 -10.41
CA ALA A 296 -2.94 -4.07 -11.32
C ALA A 296 -3.28 -2.63 -11.77
N CYS A 297 -4.54 -2.36 -12.11
CA CYS A 297 -5.04 -1.02 -12.39
C CYS A 297 -4.86 -0.07 -11.20
N ALA A 298 -5.15 -0.52 -9.97
CA ALA A 298 -4.95 0.29 -8.75
C ALA A 298 -3.48 0.66 -8.56
N ARG A 299 -2.56 -0.30 -8.77
CA ARG A 299 -1.12 -0.08 -8.68
C ARG A 299 -0.63 0.89 -9.75
N CYS A 300 -1.06 0.71 -11.00
CA CYS A 300 -0.73 1.63 -12.09
C CYS A 300 -1.15 3.05 -11.72
N ARG A 301 -2.40 3.21 -11.26
CA ARG A 301 -2.95 4.50 -10.85
C ARG A 301 -2.15 5.16 -9.72
N ALA A 302 -1.72 4.39 -8.72
CA ALA A 302 -0.88 4.92 -7.64
C ALA A 302 0.47 5.43 -8.14
N ILE A 303 1.11 4.73 -9.09
CA ILE A 303 2.36 5.18 -9.72
C ILE A 303 2.12 6.38 -10.64
N GLU A 304 0.98 6.45 -11.32
CA GLU A 304 0.58 7.64 -12.11
C GLU A 304 0.44 8.88 -11.23
N TRP A 305 -0.14 8.76 -10.03
CA TRP A 305 -0.19 9.87 -9.07
C TRP A 305 1.20 10.38 -8.69
N ALA A 306 2.17 9.48 -8.45
CA ALA A 306 3.56 9.87 -8.26
C ALA A 306 4.11 10.60 -9.49
N ALA A 307 3.90 10.05 -10.69
CA ALA A 307 4.38 10.65 -11.94
C ALA A 307 3.81 12.05 -12.21
N MET A 308 2.55 12.31 -11.85
CA MET A 308 1.95 13.64 -12.02
C MET A 308 2.67 14.73 -11.21
N THR A 309 3.28 14.39 -10.08
CA THR A 309 4.08 15.34 -9.25
C THR A 309 5.37 15.77 -9.95
N THR A 310 5.85 15.00 -10.93
CA THR A 310 6.99 15.35 -11.80
C THR A 310 6.58 16.19 -13.02
N GLY A 311 5.30 16.54 -13.13
CA GLY A 311 4.73 17.23 -14.30
C GLY A 311 4.46 16.30 -15.49
N LEU A 312 4.41 14.98 -15.28
CA LEU A 312 3.90 14.07 -16.29
C LEU A 312 2.38 14.24 -16.40
N ARG A 313 1.86 14.18 -17.63
CA ARG A 313 0.43 14.32 -17.93
C ARG A 313 0.00 13.09 -18.70
N PHE A 314 -1.14 12.54 -18.31
CA PHE A 314 -1.77 11.42 -19.00
C PHE A 314 -3.00 11.93 -19.74
N PRO A 315 -3.27 11.41 -20.95
CA PRO A 315 -4.47 11.79 -21.70
C PRO A 315 -5.73 11.35 -20.94
N THR A 316 -6.72 12.24 -20.90
CA THR A 316 -8.05 11.93 -20.38
C THR A 316 -8.87 11.21 -21.45
N PRO A 317 -9.45 10.03 -21.16
CA PRO A 317 -10.33 9.34 -22.10
C PRO A 317 -11.60 10.15 -22.41
N ALA A 318 -12.13 9.99 -23.63
CA ALA A 318 -13.38 10.64 -24.04
C ALA A 318 -14.57 10.18 -23.17
N GLY A 319 -15.46 11.11 -22.80
CA GLY A 319 -16.62 10.84 -21.92
C GLY A 319 -16.35 10.95 -20.42
N TYR A 320 -15.08 11.12 -20.01
CA TYR A 320 -14.68 11.35 -18.62
C TYR A 320 -14.16 12.79 -18.46
N GLY A 321 -15.08 13.76 -18.42
CA GLY A 321 -14.80 15.19 -18.19
C GLY A 321 -16.08 16.02 -18.12
N ASP A 322 -15.99 17.27 -17.66
CA ASP A 322 -17.15 18.18 -17.70
C ASP A 322 -17.52 18.60 -19.14
N ALA A 323 -18.66 19.28 -19.31
CA ALA A 323 -19.19 19.69 -20.61
C ALA A 323 -18.30 20.68 -21.39
N ARG A 324 -17.17 21.13 -20.82
CA ARG A 324 -16.18 21.99 -21.47
C ARG A 324 -14.93 21.22 -21.91
N GLY A 325 -14.85 19.92 -21.61
CA GLY A 325 -13.67 19.10 -21.87
C GLY A 325 -12.47 19.45 -20.98
N GLU A 326 -12.69 20.28 -19.95
CA GLU A 326 -11.65 20.81 -19.07
C GLU A 326 -11.97 20.45 -17.61
N THR A 327 -11.81 19.17 -17.28
CA THR A 327 -11.46 18.80 -15.90
C THR A 327 -10.07 18.19 -15.89
N GLU A 328 -9.23 18.73 -15.02
CA GLU A 328 -7.80 18.44 -14.94
C GLU A 328 -7.45 17.09 -14.29
N ASP A 329 -8.42 16.23 -13.93
CA ASP A 329 -8.37 14.73 -13.86
C ASP A 329 -9.48 14.19 -12.93
N PRO A 330 -10.31 13.22 -13.35
CA PRO A 330 -11.03 12.41 -12.36
C PRO A 330 -10.95 10.88 -12.60
N GLY A 331 -10.18 10.38 -13.56
CA GLY A 331 -10.63 9.21 -14.31
C GLY A 331 -9.60 8.40 -15.09
N GLY A 332 -8.29 8.72 -15.00
CA GLY A 332 -7.23 8.17 -15.87
C GLY A 332 -7.44 6.72 -16.32
N ARG A 333 -7.12 6.43 -17.60
CA ARG A 333 -7.32 5.20 -18.41
C ARG A 333 -7.66 3.87 -17.69
N TRP A 334 -7.14 3.63 -16.50
CA TRP A 334 -7.42 2.50 -15.64
C TRP A 334 -8.85 2.46 -15.06
N LEU A 335 -9.46 3.61 -14.75
CA LEU A 335 -10.86 3.64 -14.32
C LEU A 335 -11.78 3.31 -15.49
N VAL A 336 -11.52 3.89 -16.66
CA VAL A 336 -12.26 3.56 -17.90
C VAL A 336 -12.10 2.08 -18.25
N ALA A 337 -10.87 1.57 -18.25
CA ALA A 337 -10.61 0.17 -18.49
C ALA A 337 -11.38 -0.74 -17.52
N ILE A 338 -11.48 -0.35 -16.25
CA ILE A 338 -12.24 -1.09 -15.25
C ILE A 338 -13.75 -1.03 -15.47
N ASP A 339 -14.30 0.14 -15.76
CA ASP A 339 -15.74 0.30 -15.93
C ASP A 339 -16.22 -0.41 -17.20
N GLU A 340 -15.46 -0.30 -18.29
CA GLU A 340 -15.71 -1.04 -19.54
C GLU A 340 -15.60 -2.55 -19.31
N THR A 341 -14.52 -3.00 -18.63
CA THR A 341 -14.35 -4.42 -18.33
C THR A 341 -15.42 -4.94 -17.39
N ARG A 342 -15.87 -4.16 -16.40
CA ARG A 342 -16.93 -4.58 -15.47
C ARG A 342 -18.21 -4.93 -16.21
N ALA A 343 -18.71 -4.02 -17.05
CA ALA A 343 -19.94 -4.24 -17.80
C ALA A 343 -19.83 -5.47 -18.71
N TYR A 344 -18.70 -5.60 -19.39
CA TYR A 344 -18.41 -6.76 -20.24
C TYR A 344 -18.35 -8.07 -19.44
N MET A 345 -17.58 -8.10 -18.34
CA MET A 345 -17.42 -9.29 -17.51
C MET A 345 -18.74 -9.76 -16.90
N HIS A 346 -19.62 -8.85 -16.48
CA HIS A 346 -20.95 -9.21 -15.98
C HIS A 346 -21.75 -9.96 -17.06
N ALA A 347 -21.80 -9.43 -18.27
CA ALA A 347 -22.54 -10.06 -19.37
C ALA A 347 -21.92 -11.41 -19.76
N SER A 348 -20.60 -11.48 -19.88
CA SER A 348 -19.93 -12.68 -20.39
C SER A 348 -19.91 -13.84 -19.38
N LEU A 349 -19.85 -13.57 -18.08
CA LEU A 349 -20.00 -14.60 -17.05
C LEU A 349 -21.39 -15.27 -17.12
N ALA A 350 -22.45 -14.48 -17.34
CA ALA A 350 -23.80 -15.00 -17.55
C ALA A 350 -23.88 -15.84 -18.85
N GLN A 351 -23.32 -15.31 -19.95
CA GLN A 351 -23.30 -16.00 -21.25
C GLN A 351 -22.55 -17.33 -21.21
N LEU A 352 -21.49 -17.44 -20.40
CA LEU A 352 -20.74 -18.69 -20.24
C LEU A 352 -21.63 -19.80 -19.68
N ILE A 353 -22.40 -19.50 -18.63
CA ILE A 353 -23.36 -20.43 -18.02
C ILE A 353 -24.44 -20.81 -19.04
N GLU A 354 -25.01 -19.82 -19.73
CA GLU A 354 -26.05 -20.06 -20.75
C GLU A 354 -25.55 -20.89 -21.94
N ALA A 355 -24.31 -20.69 -22.36
CA ALA A 355 -23.68 -21.45 -23.45
C ALA A 355 -23.51 -22.92 -23.05
N ASP A 356 -22.98 -23.18 -21.86
CA ASP A 356 -22.85 -24.55 -21.33
C ASP A 356 -24.24 -25.19 -21.11
N ALA A 357 -25.19 -24.39 -20.62
CA ALA A 357 -26.58 -24.80 -20.44
C ALA A 357 -27.22 -25.22 -21.75
N LYS A 358 -26.94 -24.54 -22.88
CA LYS A 358 -27.48 -24.91 -24.20
C LYS A 358 -26.94 -26.27 -24.66
N ARG A 359 -25.65 -26.52 -24.45
CA ARG A 359 -24.95 -27.75 -24.83
C ARG A 359 -25.40 -28.97 -24.03
N VAL A 360 -25.54 -28.83 -22.72
CA VAL A 360 -25.77 -29.98 -21.82
C VAL A 360 -27.11 -30.67 -22.07
N SER A 361 -27.14 -31.99 -21.95
CA SER A 361 -28.36 -32.79 -22.02
C SER A 361 -29.19 -32.67 -20.73
N ALA A 362 -30.49 -33.02 -20.79
CA ALA A 362 -31.36 -32.98 -19.61
C ALA A 362 -30.87 -33.88 -18.46
N GLY A 363 -30.25 -35.03 -18.78
CA GLY A 363 -29.73 -35.97 -17.78
C GLY A 363 -28.49 -35.47 -17.02
N GLU A 364 -27.74 -34.54 -17.61
CA GLU A 364 -26.50 -34.00 -17.03
C GLU A 364 -26.69 -32.61 -16.42
N ALA A 365 -27.80 -31.92 -16.76
CA ALA A 365 -28.09 -30.56 -16.34
C ALA A 365 -28.06 -30.37 -14.82
N LEU A 366 -28.55 -31.34 -14.05
CA LEU A 366 -28.59 -31.26 -12.58
C LEU A 366 -27.19 -31.29 -11.95
N ALA A 367 -26.31 -32.16 -12.44
CA ALA A 367 -24.93 -32.24 -11.97
C ALA A 367 -24.16 -30.97 -12.34
N LEU A 368 -24.35 -30.47 -13.56
CA LEU A 368 -23.73 -29.23 -14.01
C LEU A 368 -24.23 -28.03 -13.21
N TYR A 369 -25.53 -27.95 -12.91
CA TYR A 369 -26.10 -26.92 -12.03
C TYR A 369 -25.42 -26.90 -10.66
N ARG A 370 -25.24 -28.07 -10.02
CA ARG A 370 -24.53 -28.18 -8.73
C ARG A 370 -23.11 -27.65 -8.80
N ASN A 371 -22.36 -28.04 -9.82
CA ASN A 371 -20.99 -27.57 -10.01
C ASN A 371 -20.93 -26.04 -10.20
N TYR A 372 -21.89 -25.45 -10.92
CA TYR A 372 -21.95 -24.00 -11.09
C TYR A 372 -22.29 -23.27 -9.80
N ILE A 373 -23.27 -23.72 -9.01
CA ILE A 373 -23.61 -23.01 -7.76
C ILE A 373 -22.47 -23.05 -6.74
N ASP A 374 -21.68 -24.13 -6.70
CA ASP A 374 -20.47 -24.21 -5.87
C ASP A 374 -19.39 -23.23 -6.36
N ALA A 375 -19.12 -23.20 -7.67
CA ALA A 375 -18.14 -22.29 -8.25
C ALA A 375 -18.56 -20.81 -8.08
N ILE A 376 -19.84 -20.50 -8.26
CA ILE A 376 -20.40 -19.16 -8.06
C ILE A 376 -20.31 -18.76 -6.59
N ALA A 377 -20.64 -19.66 -5.65
CA ALA A 377 -20.55 -19.39 -4.23
C ALA A 377 -19.14 -18.96 -3.83
N GLN A 378 -18.11 -19.66 -4.33
CA GLN A 378 -16.71 -19.31 -4.10
C GLN A 378 -16.32 -17.99 -4.82
N ALA A 379 -16.71 -17.80 -6.09
CA ALA A 379 -16.39 -16.59 -6.85
C ALA A 379 -17.04 -15.32 -6.26
N SER A 380 -18.24 -15.46 -5.68
CA SER A 380 -19.03 -14.35 -5.14
C SER A 380 -18.30 -13.57 -4.03
N GLN A 381 -17.35 -14.21 -3.34
CA GLN A 381 -16.56 -13.59 -2.28
C GLN A 381 -15.68 -12.43 -2.76
N GLN A 382 -15.31 -12.41 -4.05
CA GLN A 382 -14.52 -11.34 -4.68
C GLN A 382 -15.37 -10.30 -5.41
N LEU A 383 -16.66 -10.58 -5.62
CA LEU A 383 -17.58 -9.71 -6.32
C LEU A 383 -18.27 -8.75 -5.35
N PRO A 384 -18.55 -7.49 -5.78
CA PRO A 384 -19.34 -6.56 -4.99
C PRO A 384 -20.72 -7.14 -4.66
N PRO A 385 -21.23 -7.03 -3.42
CA PRO A 385 -22.49 -7.64 -3.00
C PRO A 385 -23.70 -7.34 -3.91
N LYS A 386 -23.78 -6.11 -4.41
CA LYS A 386 -24.84 -5.63 -5.32
C LYS A 386 -24.84 -6.31 -6.70
N ASP A 387 -23.69 -6.80 -7.14
CA ASP A 387 -23.50 -7.34 -8.49
C ASP A 387 -23.74 -8.85 -8.54
N ARG A 388 -23.54 -9.57 -7.42
CA ARG A 388 -23.60 -11.04 -7.36
C ARG A 388 -24.90 -11.63 -7.94
N TYR A 389 -26.05 -11.10 -7.53
CA TYR A 389 -27.36 -11.60 -7.96
C TYR A 389 -27.72 -11.17 -9.39
N LEU A 390 -27.22 -10.03 -9.84
CA LEU A 390 -27.51 -9.53 -11.20
C LEU A 390 -26.84 -10.38 -12.28
N ILE A 391 -25.70 -11.01 -11.95
CA ILE A 391 -24.89 -11.75 -12.93
C ILE A 391 -25.43 -13.17 -13.13
N PHE A 392 -25.68 -13.93 -12.05
CA PHE A 392 -25.78 -15.39 -12.17
C PHE A 392 -27.20 -15.94 -12.21
N ASP A 393 -28.16 -15.28 -11.55
CA ASP A 393 -29.46 -15.89 -11.26
C ASP A 393 -30.27 -16.21 -12.52
N ALA A 394 -30.34 -15.26 -13.45
CA ALA A 394 -31.05 -15.45 -14.71
C ALA A 394 -30.37 -16.50 -15.61
N ALA A 395 -29.04 -16.55 -15.60
CA ALA A 395 -28.28 -17.52 -16.38
C ALA A 395 -28.47 -18.94 -15.85
N LEU A 396 -28.50 -19.11 -14.52
CA LEU A 396 -28.77 -20.39 -13.86
C LEU A 396 -30.16 -20.95 -14.19
N ASP A 397 -31.16 -20.10 -14.41
CA ASP A 397 -32.52 -20.54 -14.78
C ASP A 397 -32.53 -21.33 -16.09
N SER A 398 -31.58 -21.06 -17.00
CA SER A 398 -31.40 -21.83 -18.24
C SER A 398 -31.00 -23.29 -17.98
N LEU A 399 -30.22 -23.56 -16.93
CA LEU A 399 -29.90 -24.93 -16.48
C LEU A 399 -31.08 -25.56 -15.76
N VAL A 400 -31.72 -24.81 -14.85
CA VAL A 400 -32.86 -25.29 -14.06
C VAL A 400 -34.00 -25.78 -14.97
N ALA A 401 -34.29 -25.07 -16.05
CA ALA A 401 -35.31 -25.44 -17.04
C ALA A 401 -35.08 -26.83 -17.67
N LYS A 402 -33.84 -27.33 -17.70
CA LYS A 402 -33.48 -28.66 -18.24
C LYS A 402 -33.48 -29.79 -17.21
N THR A 403 -33.60 -29.47 -15.92
CA THR A 403 -33.49 -30.46 -14.82
C THR A 403 -34.76 -31.29 -14.59
N GLY A 404 -35.84 -31.05 -15.36
CA GLY A 404 -37.09 -31.80 -15.25
C GLY A 404 -37.75 -31.62 -13.89
N ASP A 405 -38.08 -32.73 -13.21
CA ASP A 405 -38.79 -32.74 -11.93
C ASP A 405 -38.04 -32.00 -10.81
N ALA A 406 -36.71 -31.88 -10.90
CA ALA A 406 -35.91 -31.16 -9.92
C ALA A 406 -36.12 -29.63 -9.98
N ALA A 407 -36.63 -29.08 -11.10
CA ALA A 407 -36.77 -27.64 -11.31
C ALA A 407 -37.67 -26.95 -10.26
N ALA A 408 -38.77 -27.60 -9.88
CA ALA A 408 -39.68 -27.09 -8.85
C ALA A 408 -39.02 -27.08 -7.46
N THR A 409 -38.21 -28.11 -7.17
CA THR A 409 -37.47 -28.21 -5.90
C THR A 409 -36.41 -27.12 -5.81
N ILE A 410 -35.59 -26.96 -6.86
CA ILE A 410 -34.54 -25.94 -6.93
C ILE A 410 -35.14 -24.53 -6.78
N SER A 411 -36.18 -24.21 -7.57
CA SER A 411 -36.83 -22.90 -7.50
C SER A 411 -37.46 -22.62 -6.14
N GLY A 412 -38.12 -23.62 -5.55
CA GLY A 412 -38.73 -23.52 -4.22
C GLY A 412 -37.69 -23.27 -3.13
N GLU A 413 -36.58 -24.01 -3.14
CA GLU A 413 -35.51 -23.85 -2.15
C GLU A 413 -34.73 -22.55 -2.32
N ARG A 414 -34.44 -22.12 -3.56
CA ARG A 414 -33.82 -20.80 -3.83
C ARG A 414 -34.69 -19.67 -3.27
N ALA A 415 -35.99 -19.71 -3.50
CA ALA A 415 -36.91 -18.68 -3.01
C ALA A 415 -36.97 -18.66 -1.48
N ALA A 416 -37.06 -19.85 -0.84
CA ALA A 416 -37.10 -19.98 0.61
C ALA A 416 -35.79 -19.51 1.27
N SER A 417 -34.65 -19.99 0.76
CA SER A 417 -33.32 -19.65 1.28
C SER A 417 -33.03 -18.15 1.13
N ARG A 418 -33.35 -17.56 -0.02
CA ARG A 418 -33.12 -16.13 -0.27
C ARG A 418 -33.87 -15.23 0.72
N GLU A 419 -35.16 -15.43 0.94
CA GLU A 419 -35.91 -14.55 1.85
C GLU A 419 -35.45 -14.74 3.31
N LEU A 420 -35.12 -15.96 3.71
CA LEU A 420 -34.53 -16.24 5.01
C LEU A 420 -33.17 -15.55 5.19
N LEU A 421 -32.24 -15.73 4.24
CA LEU A 421 -30.92 -15.10 4.26
C LEU A 421 -31.04 -13.57 4.27
N ARG A 422 -31.97 -13.01 3.49
CA ARG A 422 -32.27 -11.58 3.51
C ARG A 422 -32.80 -11.11 4.86
N TRP A 423 -33.69 -11.89 5.49
CA TRP A 423 -34.16 -11.59 6.84
C TRP A 423 -33.03 -11.66 7.87
N ARG A 424 -32.22 -12.73 7.87
CA ARG A 424 -31.05 -12.86 8.76
C ARG A 424 -30.03 -11.73 8.54
N GLY A 425 -29.79 -11.34 7.30
CA GLY A 425 -28.92 -10.20 6.97
C GLY A 425 -29.43 -8.89 7.56
N ARG A 426 -30.74 -8.60 7.42
CA ARG A 426 -31.35 -7.41 8.07
C ARG A 426 -31.22 -7.45 9.60
N VAL A 427 -31.36 -8.61 10.22
CA VAL A 427 -31.18 -8.77 11.67
C VAL A 427 -29.73 -8.54 12.08
N ALA A 428 -28.78 -9.13 11.35
CA ALA A 428 -27.35 -8.94 11.57
C ALA A 428 -26.94 -7.47 11.41
N ASP A 429 -27.42 -6.80 10.37
CA ASP A 429 -27.20 -5.36 10.15
C ASP A 429 -27.78 -4.51 11.28
N ALA A 430 -28.98 -4.84 11.76
CA ALA A 430 -29.59 -4.13 12.89
C ALA A 430 -28.84 -4.35 14.21
N GLU A 431 -28.25 -5.53 14.42
CA GLU A 431 -27.41 -5.81 15.58
C GLU A 431 -26.04 -5.15 15.48
N ALA A 432 -25.38 -5.23 14.33
CA ALA A 432 -24.13 -4.53 14.06
C ALA A 432 -24.33 -3.00 14.15
N GLY A 433 -25.43 -2.46 13.66
CA GLY A 433 -25.78 -1.05 13.78
C GLY A 433 -25.96 -0.60 15.23
N ARG A 434 -26.50 -1.45 16.12
CA ARG A 434 -26.53 -1.17 17.56
C ARG A 434 -25.12 -1.10 18.14
N ARG A 435 -24.23 -2.01 17.73
CA ARG A 435 -22.82 -2.02 18.15
C ARG A 435 -22.06 -0.81 17.60
N GLN A 436 -22.33 -0.36 16.36
CA GLN A 436 -21.68 0.80 15.75
C GLN A 436 -21.89 2.12 16.53
N ASN A 437 -22.92 2.23 17.38
CA ASN A 437 -23.06 3.37 18.30
C ASN A 437 -21.93 3.43 19.35
N GLU A 438 -21.32 2.30 19.67
CA GLU A 438 -20.19 2.17 20.60
C GLU A 438 -18.83 2.16 19.88
N PHE A 439 -18.80 1.87 18.57
CA PHE A 439 -17.60 1.74 17.75
C PHE A 439 -17.63 2.68 16.55
N VAL A 440 -16.84 3.76 16.62
CA VAL A 440 -16.79 4.77 15.56
C VAL A 440 -16.15 4.18 14.28
N PRO A 441 -16.69 4.41 13.06
CA PRO A 441 -16.03 3.96 11.84
C PRO A 441 -14.58 4.44 11.76
N LEU A 442 -13.65 3.54 11.41
CA LEU A 442 -12.21 3.80 11.46
C LEU A 442 -11.80 5.07 10.68
N ALA A 443 -12.26 5.24 9.44
CA ALA A 443 -11.96 6.42 8.63
C ALA A 443 -12.43 7.72 9.31
N ARG A 444 -13.58 7.68 9.99
CA ARG A 444 -14.10 8.82 10.75
C ARG A 444 -13.27 9.08 12.00
N ALA A 445 -12.86 8.02 12.72
CA ALA A 445 -11.97 8.13 13.87
C ALA A 445 -10.63 8.74 13.46
N PHE A 446 -10.02 8.28 12.37
CA PHE A 446 -8.78 8.84 11.82
C PHE A 446 -8.92 10.34 11.56
N ARG A 447 -9.93 10.74 10.78
CA ARG A 447 -10.14 12.16 10.43
C ARG A 447 -10.40 13.04 11.64
N LYS A 448 -11.20 12.58 12.60
CA LYS A 448 -11.52 13.33 13.81
C LYS A 448 -10.32 13.47 14.74
N GLN A 449 -9.63 12.37 15.02
CA GLN A 449 -8.56 12.34 16.03
C GLN A 449 -7.25 12.95 15.52
N THR A 450 -7.06 13.05 14.20
CA THR A 450 -5.87 13.64 13.60
C THR A 450 -6.12 14.99 12.93
N ALA A 451 -7.25 15.61 13.25
CA ALA A 451 -7.53 17.00 12.90
C ALA A 451 -6.59 17.95 13.63
N GLU A 452 -6.20 19.04 12.96
CA GLU A 452 -5.47 20.14 13.58
C GLU A 452 -6.29 20.73 14.73
N GLU A 453 -5.65 20.89 15.89
CA GLU A 453 -6.29 21.41 17.09
C GLU A 453 -5.26 22.07 18.00
N GLY A 454 -5.46 23.36 18.32
CA GLY A 454 -4.53 24.12 19.15
C GLY A 454 -3.12 24.18 18.55
N GLY A 455 -2.13 23.62 19.24
CA GLY A 455 -0.73 23.54 18.76
C GLY A 455 -0.42 22.30 17.92
N TYR A 456 -1.33 21.33 17.85
CA TYR A 456 -1.15 20.08 17.12
C TYR A 456 -1.52 20.26 15.65
N ARG A 457 -0.56 20.06 14.75
CA ARG A 457 -0.76 20.26 13.29
C ARG A 457 -1.60 19.18 12.61
N GLY A 458 -1.64 17.98 13.18
CA GLY A 458 -2.37 16.84 12.64
C GLY A 458 -2.04 16.47 11.19
N PHE A 459 -2.90 15.62 10.63
CA PHE A 459 -2.90 15.28 9.21
C PHE A 459 -4.06 15.94 8.47
N VAL A 460 -5.15 16.23 9.18
CA VAL A 460 -6.37 16.82 8.60
C VAL A 460 -6.44 18.30 8.98
N PRO A 461 -6.56 19.22 8.01
CA PRO A 461 -6.68 20.65 8.30
C PRO A 461 -8.06 21.00 8.91
N PRO A 462 -8.22 22.20 9.49
CA PRO A 462 -9.45 22.62 10.15
C PRO A 462 -10.63 22.68 9.18
N ILE A 463 -11.84 22.52 9.71
CA ILE A 463 -13.08 22.63 8.93
C ILE A 463 -13.13 24.02 8.25
N GLY A 464 -13.37 24.05 6.94
CA GLY A 464 -13.42 25.28 6.14
C GLY A 464 -12.21 25.52 5.24
N THR A 465 -11.16 24.69 5.31
CA THR A 465 -10.07 24.71 4.32
C THR A 465 -10.46 23.93 3.06
N PRO A 466 -10.07 24.37 1.84
CA PRO A 466 -10.40 23.67 0.59
C PRO A 466 -9.83 22.24 0.51
N GLN A 467 -8.72 22.00 1.21
CA GLN A 467 -8.07 20.70 1.27
C GLN A 467 -8.74 19.86 2.38
N HIS A 468 -9.23 18.68 2.02
CA HIS A 468 -9.97 17.79 2.92
C HIS A 468 -9.28 16.44 3.14
N SER A 469 -8.17 16.18 2.45
CA SER A 469 -7.45 14.91 2.49
C SER A 469 -6.34 14.93 3.55
N PRO A 470 -6.18 13.86 4.36
CA PRO A 470 -5.06 13.68 5.28
C PRO A 470 -3.69 13.73 4.57
N ARG A 471 -2.77 14.52 5.11
CA ARG A 471 -1.42 14.69 4.56
C ARG A 471 -0.39 15.07 5.63
N LEU A 472 0.88 14.89 5.32
CA LEU A 472 1.97 15.39 6.17
C LEU A 472 2.01 16.92 6.19
N ARG A 473 1.87 17.50 7.38
CA ARG A 473 2.01 18.95 7.65
C ARG A 473 3.18 19.29 8.58
N ALA A 474 3.77 18.25 9.16
CA ALA A 474 4.99 18.22 9.94
C ALA A 474 5.59 16.82 9.82
N ALA A 475 6.84 16.68 10.28
CA ALA A 475 7.51 15.38 10.29
C ALA A 475 6.73 14.36 11.13
N LEU A 476 6.76 13.09 10.74
CA LEU A 476 6.09 12.04 11.52
C LEU A 476 6.60 11.95 12.96
N THR A 477 7.87 12.28 13.21
CA THR A 477 8.45 12.38 14.56
C THR A 477 7.80 13.44 15.45
N GLU A 478 7.13 14.43 14.86
CA GLU A 478 6.40 15.47 15.59
C GLU A 478 4.91 15.16 15.72
N THR A 479 4.29 14.58 14.69
CA THR A 479 2.83 14.38 14.66
C THR A 479 2.40 13.04 15.25
N MET A 480 3.21 11.99 15.13
CA MET A 480 2.81 10.64 15.52
C MET A 480 2.67 10.42 17.03
N PRO A 481 3.52 10.97 17.92
CA PRO A 481 3.35 10.77 19.36
C PRO A 481 1.97 11.20 19.88
N GLU A 482 1.49 12.35 19.42
CA GLU A 482 0.16 12.85 19.78
C GLU A 482 -0.96 12.07 19.07
N SER A 483 -0.79 11.75 17.78
CA SER A 483 -1.75 10.93 17.03
C SER A 483 -1.96 9.56 17.68
N ALA A 484 -0.87 8.92 18.12
CA ALA A 484 -0.89 7.64 18.84
C ALA A 484 -1.67 7.75 20.14
N THR A 485 -1.45 8.81 20.92
CA THR A 485 -2.19 9.05 22.18
C THR A 485 -3.69 9.24 21.94
N ARG A 486 -4.08 9.88 20.82
CA ARG A 486 -5.48 10.14 20.46
C ARG A 486 -6.19 8.91 19.86
N LEU A 487 -5.46 8.03 19.17
CA LEU A 487 -6.03 6.88 18.43
C LEU A 487 -5.94 5.54 19.18
N LEU A 488 -4.84 5.25 19.86
CA LEU A 488 -4.66 3.95 20.51
C LEU A 488 -5.72 3.74 21.60
N GLY A 489 -6.30 2.55 21.63
CA GLY A 489 -7.39 2.19 22.54
C GLY A 489 -8.77 2.72 22.13
N GLN A 490 -8.91 3.53 21.07
CA GLN A 490 -10.21 3.93 20.57
C GLN A 490 -10.96 2.72 20.01
N ASN A 491 -12.23 2.58 20.40
CA ASN A 491 -13.12 1.58 19.84
C ASN A 491 -13.56 2.00 18.44
N VAL A 492 -13.14 1.22 17.44
CA VAL A 492 -13.46 1.47 16.04
C VAL A 492 -14.16 0.30 15.39
N SER A 493 -14.90 0.59 14.31
CA SER A 493 -15.48 -0.40 13.42
C SER A 493 -14.88 -0.29 12.02
N THR A 494 -14.72 -1.44 11.36
CA THR A 494 -14.21 -1.56 9.99
C THR A 494 -15.14 -2.46 9.18
N ALA A 495 -15.14 -2.29 7.86
CA ALA A 495 -16.02 -3.03 6.96
C ALA A 495 -15.24 -4.04 6.09
N ALA A 496 -15.94 -5.09 5.66
CA ALA A 496 -15.49 -6.09 4.69
C ALA A 496 -14.09 -6.65 5.00
N ALA A 497 -13.93 -7.27 6.17
CA ALA A 497 -12.70 -7.92 6.55
C ALA A 497 -12.59 -9.31 5.90
N ARG A 498 -11.53 -9.52 5.12
CA ARG A 498 -11.24 -10.81 4.45
C ARG A 498 -9.96 -11.43 5.01
N PRO A 499 -9.79 -12.76 4.94
CA PRO A 499 -8.66 -13.43 5.56
C PRO A 499 -7.36 -13.07 4.83
N PHE A 500 -6.33 -12.71 5.59
CA PHE A 500 -5.00 -12.38 5.07
C PHE A 500 -4.16 -13.64 4.85
N THR A 501 -4.24 -14.58 5.79
CA THR A 501 -3.51 -15.86 5.75
C THR A 501 -4.46 -17.03 5.52
N ILE A 502 -3.90 -18.17 5.08
CA ILE A 502 -4.65 -19.43 4.92
C ILE A 502 -5.21 -19.93 6.27
N GLU A 503 -4.53 -19.61 7.36
CA GLU A 503 -4.88 -20.04 8.73
C GLU A 503 -6.07 -19.25 9.33
N GLY A 504 -6.45 -18.10 8.75
CA GLY A 504 -7.72 -17.43 9.05
C GLY A 504 -7.85 -16.74 10.42
N VAL A 505 -6.75 -16.46 11.12
CA VAL A 505 -6.79 -15.69 12.40
C VAL A 505 -6.55 -14.19 12.19
N GLN A 506 -5.93 -13.85 11.06
CA GLN A 506 -5.66 -12.48 10.64
C GLN A 506 -6.49 -12.14 9.42
N PHE A 507 -7.15 -10.99 9.49
CA PHE A 507 -7.97 -10.43 8.43
C PHE A 507 -7.47 -9.04 8.10
N VAL A 508 -7.87 -8.51 6.96
CA VAL A 508 -7.70 -7.09 6.67
C VAL A 508 -9.03 -6.54 6.17
N SER A 509 -9.37 -5.36 6.68
CA SER A 509 -10.56 -4.63 6.26
C SER A 509 -10.40 -4.05 4.86
N ARG A 510 -11.52 -3.72 4.24
CA ARG A 510 -11.54 -2.87 3.05
C ARG A 510 -10.85 -1.54 3.34
N TYR A 511 -10.13 -1.04 2.35
CA TYR A 511 -9.60 0.32 2.34
C TYR A 511 -10.75 1.29 2.09
N ASP A 512 -11.00 2.18 3.06
CA ASP A 512 -12.06 3.19 2.98
C ASP A 512 -11.62 4.50 3.65
N GLY A 513 -11.94 5.63 3.04
CA GLY A 513 -11.65 6.96 3.58
C GLY A 513 -10.20 7.17 4.05
N GLU A 514 -9.23 6.60 3.32
CA GLU A 514 -7.78 6.62 3.64
C GLU A 514 -7.40 5.87 4.91
N ALA A 515 -8.18 4.88 5.30
CA ALA A 515 -7.86 3.99 6.40
C ALA A 515 -8.16 2.53 6.06
N PHE A 516 -7.40 1.62 6.67
CA PHE A 516 -7.70 0.19 6.70
C PHE A 516 -7.12 -0.42 7.98
N ALA A 517 -7.57 -1.63 8.32
CA ALA A 517 -7.11 -2.35 9.50
C ALA A 517 -6.64 -3.75 9.16
N THR A 518 -5.56 -4.19 9.78
CA THR A 518 -5.32 -5.61 10.06
C THR A 518 -6.08 -5.96 11.32
N VAL A 519 -6.84 -7.05 11.28
CA VAL A 519 -7.74 -7.46 12.34
C VAL A 519 -7.30 -8.82 12.83
N LYS A 520 -7.12 -8.95 14.14
CA LYS A 520 -6.94 -10.25 14.79
C LYS A 520 -8.29 -10.68 15.37
N ALA A 521 -8.85 -11.76 14.84
CA ALA A 521 -10.10 -12.33 15.32
C ALA A 521 -9.97 -13.86 15.40
N SER A 522 -10.35 -14.44 16.53
CA SER A 522 -10.45 -15.88 16.71
C SER A 522 -11.82 -16.17 17.28
N VAL A 523 -12.73 -16.61 16.39
CA VAL A 523 -14.13 -16.87 16.73
C VAL A 523 -14.50 -18.23 16.16
N ASP A 524 -15.05 -19.08 17.03
CA ASP A 524 -15.71 -20.31 16.59
C ASP A 524 -17.09 -19.96 16.03
N LEU A 525 -17.22 -20.08 14.70
CA LEU A 525 -18.47 -19.80 13.99
C LEU A 525 -19.31 -21.05 13.75
N GLU A 526 -18.85 -22.24 14.17
CA GLU A 526 -19.58 -23.50 13.98
C GLU A 526 -21.00 -23.47 14.58
N PRO A 527 -21.22 -22.92 15.79
CA PRO A 527 -22.58 -22.84 16.35
C PRO A 527 -23.52 -21.96 15.50
N PHE A 528 -22.99 -20.92 14.87
CA PHE A 528 -23.77 -20.02 14.01
C PHE A 528 -24.05 -20.67 12.66
N ALA A 529 -23.08 -21.42 12.12
CA ALA A 529 -23.25 -22.22 10.91
C ALA A 529 -24.34 -23.27 11.07
N GLU A 530 -24.33 -23.99 12.19
CA GLU A 530 -25.34 -25.00 12.49
C GLU A 530 -26.72 -24.39 12.71
N SER A 531 -26.82 -23.25 13.40
CA SER A 531 -28.08 -22.49 13.51
C SER A 531 -28.60 -22.04 12.14
N LEU A 532 -27.71 -21.56 11.26
CA LEU A 532 -28.08 -21.17 9.90
C LEU A 532 -28.55 -22.38 9.07
N ARG A 533 -27.87 -23.51 9.18
CA ARG A 533 -28.25 -24.77 8.52
C ARG A 533 -29.64 -25.24 8.95
N GLN A 534 -29.94 -25.17 10.24
CA GLN A 534 -31.26 -25.52 10.79
C GLN A 534 -32.37 -24.60 10.27
N ASP A 535 -32.13 -23.28 10.21
CA ASP A 535 -33.10 -22.33 9.66
C ASP A 535 -33.34 -22.56 8.16
N LEU A 536 -32.28 -22.91 7.41
CA LEU A 536 -32.37 -23.33 6.01
C LEU A 536 -33.05 -24.70 5.84
N ARG A 537 -33.38 -25.39 6.94
CA ARG A 537 -34.00 -26.72 6.98
C ARG A 537 -33.19 -27.78 6.24
N LEU A 538 -31.87 -27.65 6.28
CA LEU A 538 -30.95 -28.60 5.68
C LEU A 538 -30.59 -29.67 6.73
N SER A 539 -30.60 -30.93 6.30
CA SER A 539 -30.01 -32.01 7.11
C SER A 539 -28.48 -31.86 7.16
N PRO A 540 -27.77 -32.46 8.14
CA PRO A 540 -26.32 -32.32 8.28
C PRO A 540 -25.52 -32.65 7.00
N ASP A 541 -25.97 -33.66 6.24
CA ASP A 541 -25.32 -34.11 5.00
C ASP A 541 -25.93 -33.49 3.72
N GLN A 542 -26.93 -32.60 3.85
CA GLN A 542 -27.62 -32.02 2.70
C GLN A 542 -26.92 -30.74 2.22
N ALA A 543 -26.44 -30.77 0.98
CA ALA A 543 -25.95 -29.57 0.30
C ALA A 543 -27.12 -28.65 -0.09
N PRO A 544 -27.01 -27.31 0.08
CA PRO A 544 -28.01 -26.37 -0.38
C PRO A 544 -28.14 -26.36 -1.91
N TRP A 545 -29.32 -26.01 -2.41
CA TRP A 545 -29.58 -25.84 -3.84
C TRP A 545 -29.45 -24.39 -4.33
N SER A 546 -28.93 -23.48 -3.51
CA SER A 546 -28.69 -22.09 -3.89
C SER A 546 -27.25 -21.68 -3.58
N TRP A 547 -26.63 -20.93 -4.50
CA TRP A 547 -25.24 -20.51 -4.39
C TRP A 547 -25.01 -19.58 -3.20
N ASP A 548 -26.00 -18.76 -2.84
CA ASP A 548 -25.95 -17.84 -1.69
C ASP A 548 -25.98 -18.60 -0.36
N ALA A 549 -26.76 -19.67 -0.24
CA ALA A 549 -26.75 -20.54 0.93
C ALA A 549 -25.44 -21.33 1.05
N ILE A 550 -24.89 -21.81 -0.07
CA ILE A 550 -23.56 -22.45 -0.09
C ILE A 550 -22.50 -21.44 0.37
N ALA A 551 -22.52 -20.22 -0.19
CA ALA A 551 -21.58 -19.17 0.19
C ALA A 551 -21.70 -18.84 1.68
N ALA A 552 -22.93 -18.70 2.18
CA ALA A 552 -23.24 -18.37 3.57
C ALA A 552 -22.72 -19.38 4.59
N LEU A 553 -22.82 -20.68 4.28
CA LEU A 553 -22.33 -21.75 5.14
C LEU A 553 -20.81 -21.90 4.99
N ASN A 554 -20.28 -21.85 3.77
CA ASN A 554 -18.84 -22.07 3.55
C ASN A 554 -17.97 -20.88 4.01
N SER A 555 -18.54 -19.69 4.19
CA SER A 555 -17.87 -18.52 4.76
C SER A 555 -17.82 -18.50 6.29
N THR A 556 -18.35 -19.52 6.99
CA THR A 556 -18.19 -19.67 8.44
C THR A 556 -17.01 -20.56 8.82
N HIS A 557 -16.58 -21.44 7.91
CA HIS A 557 -15.49 -22.37 8.14
C HIS A 557 -14.12 -21.75 7.81
N GLY A 558 -13.07 -22.22 8.49
CA GLY A 558 -11.69 -21.91 8.11
C GLY A 558 -11.37 -22.43 6.70
N ARG A 559 -10.31 -21.91 6.06
CA ARG A 559 -10.00 -22.22 4.63
C ARG A 559 -9.69 -23.69 4.35
N ALA A 560 -9.35 -24.47 5.38
CA ALA A 560 -9.17 -25.92 5.28
C ALA A 560 -10.50 -26.70 5.19
N GLY A 561 -11.63 -26.08 5.58
CA GLY A 561 -12.97 -26.66 5.57
C GLY A 561 -14.02 -25.84 4.81
N GLY A 562 -13.63 -24.78 4.10
CA GLY A 562 -14.54 -23.87 3.39
C GLY A 562 -13.79 -22.78 2.62
N TYR A 563 -14.44 -21.65 2.35
CA TYR A 563 -13.83 -20.56 1.58
C TYR A 563 -12.93 -19.64 2.41
N GLY A 564 -12.93 -19.84 3.74
CA GLY A 564 -12.31 -18.96 4.72
C GLY A 564 -13.35 -18.00 5.30
N GLN A 565 -13.13 -17.60 6.55
CA GLN A 565 -14.05 -16.70 7.23
C GLN A 565 -14.03 -15.31 6.59
N HIS A 566 -15.21 -14.74 6.35
CA HIS A 566 -15.39 -13.39 5.83
C HIS A 566 -16.32 -12.60 6.75
N PHE A 567 -15.95 -11.36 7.06
CA PHE A 567 -16.76 -10.51 7.93
C PHE A 567 -17.22 -9.26 7.19
N ALA A 568 -18.52 -9.00 7.23
CA ALA A 568 -19.11 -7.78 6.71
C ALA A 568 -18.66 -6.54 7.53
N ALA A 569 -18.49 -6.71 8.84
CA ALA A 569 -17.91 -5.71 9.72
C ALA A 569 -17.18 -6.35 10.90
N VAL A 570 -16.24 -5.62 11.48
CA VAL A 570 -15.54 -5.99 12.72
C VAL A 570 -15.37 -4.76 13.60
N GLY A 571 -15.53 -4.91 14.91
CA GLY A 571 -15.29 -3.83 15.86
C GLY A 571 -14.42 -4.23 17.03
N GLY A 572 -13.58 -3.29 17.47
CA GLY A 572 -12.62 -3.50 18.54
C GLY A 572 -11.75 -2.26 18.81
N PRO A 573 -10.95 -2.26 19.89
CA PRO A 573 -9.98 -1.19 20.14
C PRO A 573 -8.79 -1.26 19.17
N ILE A 574 -8.27 -0.09 18.81
CA ILE A 574 -7.00 0.03 18.10
C ILE A 574 -5.83 -0.35 19.02
N ARG A 575 -4.98 -1.28 18.58
CA ARG A 575 -3.78 -1.75 19.30
C ARG A 575 -2.48 -1.20 18.77
N ALA A 576 -2.41 -0.99 17.46
CA ALA A 576 -1.27 -0.39 16.81
C ALA A 576 -1.73 0.54 15.68
N ILE A 577 -0.91 1.54 15.36
CA ILE A 577 -1.14 2.43 14.23
C ILE A 577 0.15 2.62 13.42
N ARG A 578 -0.01 2.81 12.12
CA ARG A 578 1.05 3.21 11.20
C ARG A 578 0.50 4.19 10.18
N ILE A 579 1.29 5.21 9.87
CA ILE A 579 0.99 6.10 8.76
C ILE A 579 1.79 5.65 7.54
N ARG A 580 1.08 5.47 6.42
CA ARG A 580 1.69 5.17 5.12
C ARG A 580 1.39 6.29 4.15
N SER A 581 2.21 6.40 3.09
CA SER A 581 1.81 7.26 1.98
C SER A 581 0.70 6.58 1.19
N MET A 582 -0.20 7.39 0.62
CA MET A 582 -1.27 6.85 -0.23
C MET A 582 -0.70 6.09 -1.44
N ILE A 583 0.36 6.63 -2.04
CA ILE A 583 1.03 6.07 -3.23
C ILE A 583 1.64 4.71 -2.91
N THR A 584 2.53 4.65 -1.91
CA THR A 584 3.23 3.40 -1.55
C THR A 584 2.28 2.36 -0.99
N GLY A 585 1.28 2.77 -0.21
CA GLY A 585 0.23 1.89 0.29
C GLY A 585 -0.46 1.14 -0.87
N ILE A 586 -0.94 1.84 -1.89
CA ILE A 586 -1.67 1.18 -2.99
C ILE A 586 -0.73 0.50 -3.98
N ALA A 587 0.41 1.12 -4.31
CA ALA A 587 1.34 0.58 -5.31
C ALA A 587 2.06 -0.69 -4.85
N ALA A 588 2.42 -0.78 -3.57
CA ALA A 588 3.32 -1.82 -3.07
C ALA A 588 2.68 -2.77 -2.04
N ASN A 589 1.60 -2.38 -1.33
CA ASN A 589 1.04 -3.22 -0.26
C ASN A 589 0.10 -4.31 -0.82
N PRO A 590 0.44 -5.61 -0.70
CA PRO A 590 -0.44 -6.69 -1.13
C PRO A 590 -1.75 -6.75 -0.35
N ALA A 591 -1.77 -6.30 0.91
CA ALA A 591 -2.98 -6.26 1.72
C ALA A 591 -4.04 -5.41 1.02
N ILE A 592 -3.77 -4.14 0.75
CA ILE A 592 -4.74 -3.24 0.09
C ILE A 592 -5.22 -3.83 -1.24
N GLY A 593 -4.31 -4.39 -2.05
CA GLY A 593 -4.67 -5.06 -3.31
C GLY A 593 -5.64 -6.22 -3.12
N ASN A 594 -5.35 -7.14 -2.18
CA ASN A 594 -6.18 -8.33 -1.94
C ASN A 594 -7.59 -8.02 -1.41
N HIS A 595 -7.85 -6.80 -0.93
CA HIS A 595 -9.15 -6.39 -0.41
C HIS A 595 -9.94 -5.47 -1.35
N LEU A 596 -9.42 -5.19 -2.55
CA LEU A 596 -10.21 -4.55 -3.60
C LEU A 596 -11.24 -5.53 -4.16
N ASP A 597 -12.49 -5.10 -4.32
CA ASP A 597 -13.47 -5.90 -5.05
C ASP A 597 -13.16 -5.91 -6.55
N CYS A 598 -13.67 -6.91 -7.27
CA CYS A 598 -13.62 -6.92 -8.72
C CYS A 598 -14.21 -5.62 -9.31
N GLY A 599 -13.45 -4.97 -10.18
CA GLY A 599 -13.83 -3.71 -10.81
C GLY A 599 -13.74 -2.49 -9.88
N GLU A 600 -13.14 -2.59 -8.70
CA GLU A 600 -12.85 -1.41 -7.88
C GLU A 600 -11.41 -0.96 -8.04
N VAL A 601 -11.24 0.36 -8.17
CA VAL A 601 -9.95 1.03 -8.04
C VAL A 601 -10.13 2.26 -7.17
N PRO A 602 -9.16 2.58 -6.29
CA PRO A 602 -9.21 3.79 -5.47
C PRO A 602 -9.48 5.05 -6.31
N VAL A 603 -10.66 5.64 -6.10
CA VAL A 603 -11.08 6.87 -6.78
C VAL A 603 -10.42 8.07 -6.10
N ARG A 604 -10.17 9.13 -6.88
CA ARG A 604 -9.47 10.33 -6.44
C ARG A 604 -10.37 11.26 -5.62
N GLY A 605 -9.75 12.06 -4.73
CA GLY A 605 -10.26 13.38 -4.33
C GLY A 605 -9.86 14.48 -5.35
N ALA A 606 -10.22 15.75 -5.09
CA ALA A 606 -9.99 16.89 -6.00
C ALA A 606 -8.51 17.15 -6.38
N MET A 607 -8.25 18.00 -7.40
CA MET A 607 -6.91 18.33 -7.98
C MET A 607 -5.92 18.96 -7.01
N ASP A 608 -6.44 19.74 -6.07
CA ASP A 608 -5.64 20.47 -5.11
C ASP A 608 -4.97 19.55 -4.07
N ASP A 609 -5.21 18.23 -4.16
CA ASP A 609 -4.69 17.17 -3.30
C ASP A 609 -3.52 16.36 -3.95
N PHE A 610 -2.91 16.82 -5.05
CA PHE A 610 -1.78 16.13 -5.70
C PHE A 610 -0.44 16.32 -4.99
N GLU A 611 -0.34 15.74 -3.81
CA GLU A 611 0.83 15.89 -2.97
C GLU A 611 1.41 14.51 -2.64
N LEU A 612 2.72 14.34 -2.88
CA LEU A 612 3.50 13.20 -2.41
C LEU A 612 3.34 12.98 -0.89
N GLY A 613 2.94 14.01 -0.15
CA GLY A 613 2.71 13.98 1.28
C GLY A 613 1.34 13.43 1.71
N ARG A 614 0.46 12.98 0.80
CA ARG A 614 -0.81 12.34 1.20
C ARG A 614 -0.58 11.04 1.93
N VAL A 615 -1.35 10.84 3.00
CA VAL A 615 -1.19 9.70 3.88
C VAL A 615 -2.49 8.91 4.07
N MET A 616 -2.32 7.66 4.49
CA MET A 616 -3.38 6.77 4.94
C MET A 616 -3.01 6.17 6.31
N LEU A 617 -4.03 5.80 7.07
CA LEU A 617 -3.89 5.09 8.34
C LEU A 617 -4.00 3.58 8.11
N GLU A 618 -2.95 2.86 8.50
CA GLU A 618 -3.01 1.43 8.79
C GLU A 618 -3.13 1.25 10.30
N CYS A 619 -3.98 0.34 10.75
CA CYS A 619 -4.08 0.03 12.17
C CYS A 619 -4.22 -1.47 12.44
N GLU A 620 -3.85 -1.89 13.64
CA GLU A 620 -4.20 -3.20 14.16
C GLU A 620 -5.42 -3.07 15.06
N VAL A 621 -6.47 -3.84 14.78
CA VAL A 621 -7.69 -3.90 15.59
C VAL A 621 -7.78 -5.28 16.23
N GLU A 622 -7.90 -5.29 17.56
CA GLU A 622 -8.22 -6.51 18.30
C GLU A 622 -9.74 -6.65 18.35
N ALA A 623 -10.29 -7.61 17.61
CA ALA A 623 -11.73 -7.75 17.48
C ALA A 623 -12.38 -8.09 18.85
N GLN A 624 -13.45 -7.39 19.19
CA GLN A 624 -14.36 -7.71 20.30
C GLN A 624 -15.66 -8.33 19.80
N TRP A 625 -16.04 -8.01 18.57
CA TRP A 625 -17.18 -8.63 17.87
C TRP A 625 -16.90 -8.65 16.37
N VAL A 626 -17.51 -9.60 15.68
CA VAL A 626 -17.49 -9.73 14.23
C VAL A 626 -18.93 -9.85 13.70
N GLN A 627 -19.18 -9.28 12.54
CA GLN A 627 -20.42 -9.45 11.80
C GLN A 627 -20.13 -10.34 10.59
N HIS A 628 -20.74 -11.51 10.57
CA HIS A 628 -20.96 -12.26 9.33
C HIS A 628 -22.16 -11.66 8.58
N GLU A 629 -22.30 -11.93 7.28
CA GLU A 629 -23.42 -11.39 6.48
C GLU A 629 -24.81 -11.74 7.07
N TYR A 630 -24.90 -12.81 7.86
CA TYR A 630 -26.18 -13.33 8.39
C TYR A 630 -26.28 -13.44 9.92
N PHE A 631 -25.26 -13.01 10.67
CA PHE A 631 -25.28 -13.02 12.14
C PHE A 631 -24.12 -12.18 12.73
N VAL A 632 -24.21 -11.86 14.03
CA VAL A 632 -23.15 -11.20 14.79
C VAL A 632 -22.64 -12.15 15.87
N ALA A 633 -21.32 -12.18 16.07
CA ALA A 633 -20.68 -13.01 17.08
C ALA A 633 -19.73 -12.16 17.95
N ASP A 634 -19.74 -12.43 19.25
CA ASP A 634 -18.75 -11.87 20.17
C ASP A 634 -17.43 -12.65 20.06
N VAL A 635 -16.32 -11.91 20.12
CA VAL A 635 -14.98 -12.49 20.13
C VAL A 635 -14.58 -12.70 21.59
N PRO A 636 -14.26 -13.93 22.03
CA PRO A 636 -13.80 -14.17 23.39
C PRO A 636 -12.54 -13.35 23.70
N LYS A 637 -12.46 -12.79 24.90
CA LYS A 637 -11.24 -12.14 25.38
C LYS A 637 -10.12 -13.19 25.45
N GLN A 638 -9.04 -12.98 24.70
CA GLN A 638 -7.85 -13.84 24.73
C GLN A 638 -7.03 -13.64 25.99
#